data_AF-A0A2E8RKV2-F1
#
_entry.id   AF-A0A2E8RKV2-F1
#
_cell.length_a   1.000
_cell.length_b   1.000
_cell.length_c   1.000
_cell.angle_alpha   90.00
_cell.angle_beta   90.00
_cell.angle_gamma   90.00
#
_symmetry.space_group_name_H-M   'P 1'
#
loop_
_entity.id
_entity.type
_entity.pdbx_description
1 polymer ?
#
loop_
_entity_poly.entity_id
_entity_poly.type
_entity_poly.pdbx_seq_one_letter_code
_entity_poly.pdbx_strand_id
1 'polypeptide(L)'
;MRKLVLLLITCCYFLITSLTAENDVSKQKQINFSIRQRVLDQFDSDKDGRLSAVERETLRKAGSPFAVKRPRFIRNRKRHEQRIKKYDKDGDGELNQAEEKAARQALENVWRNLVGEYKAFINDRPIVENLEKMQQDAKQGKIKDFPEELYDWIRGSINRSGNKRTRKKEKSTNNHLLTRFDFDGNGRLEKMELQEARAVVSGQSKNDLSQVIQPKSQPENISIIGPQSIETRILRITEFMTDNKTGLADEEGELVDWIEIHNYSSQKQGLKNWSLTDSKKGSRRWFFPDIHLDAGKYLIVFASGKNRKKIGRPLHTNFQLKKGGEYLSLISPNGEKSEISKTKYPKQRSNISFGFPLSDDGTEGKFPTFLAFPTPGRKNTGTHVGSLSTIKLSQPHGLFKAPFTLRVSSVDSDVTIRYTTDGSRPNELSPVIDHPLEIEKTTIIRARGYKPGYSPTPIITRSYIFPADRIDDSADGLPPANYPYEWGVGKSNYGMDAGITGDHKYREKVLKSLWAIPSYSVAIEHENLFSDENGIYAHAGWHGRKAERNCSIELLPTEDGQEHGFQINAGIRMRGGFSRQPHVPKHGFRFFFRPRYGARRLKYDLFGGNAAKEFSHIDLRCSQNYAWHHGFSSKALYVRDQLNRDLQLAMGHPAPRGNFRHLYINGHYWGLYNTCERPKAFFGESYIGGDKDGFDVVKIMGGYSEDEDQDRRYQVFATDGNMKIWTHLDELSQDDLSDLETYCQMIGVKPDGSRDPDSNRLLDPVNLVDYMLIIFYGGNLDAPISWFGHNRGGNNWHGLINGTQNKGFRFIIWDAEHTLLDLQEDRLGPFPIGDTADRSNPHWLYQRLLENEEFRVLLTDRISKHFFRDGVLTPSYVRKLFDRRIAEIEPALFAEAARWGNPRKTYESVLTNSEWRVETHNSGVAKHQSWFAEVNRTKNQYIPHRTEVVVNQLFSRGLYPDLPEISVRWSEGDNQELELMAGRFKIYYTTTGQDPRMFGGGLHADAHLYEKPLTIVNTDGDRVLCRILEDEEWGPLREIVLNESDKKNETTYPSESRQP
;
A
#
# COMPACT_ATOMS: atom_id res chain seq x y z
N MET A 1 -48.93 12.13 -36.27
CA MET A 1 -48.94 12.65 -34.88
C MET A 1 -47.90 11.99 -33.96
N ARG A 2 -47.87 10.67 -33.73
CA ARG A 2 -46.89 10.03 -32.81
C ARG A 2 -45.41 10.27 -33.14
N LYS A 3 -45.02 10.29 -34.44
CA LYS A 3 -43.64 10.63 -34.86
C LYS A 3 -43.29 12.11 -34.63
N LEU A 4 -44.27 13.00 -34.72
CA LEU A 4 -44.08 14.44 -34.49
C LEU A 4 -43.91 14.74 -32.98
N VAL A 5 -44.69 14.05 -32.14
CA VAL A 5 -44.58 14.12 -30.67
C VAL A 5 -43.24 13.54 -30.20
N LEU A 6 -42.77 12.44 -30.79
CA LEU A 6 -41.45 11.89 -30.46
C LEU A 6 -40.32 12.84 -30.86
N LEU A 7 -40.40 13.47 -32.03
CA LEU A 7 -39.41 14.46 -32.48
C LEU A 7 -39.38 15.70 -31.57
N LEU A 8 -40.56 16.20 -31.17
CA LEU A 8 -40.68 17.33 -30.24
C LEU A 8 -40.16 16.99 -28.85
N ILE A 9 -40.43 15.79 -28.32
CA ILE A 9 -39.87 15.34 -27.03
C ILE A 9 -38.35 15.21 -27.12
N THR A 10 -37.82 14.69 -28.24
CA THR A 10 -36.37 14.53 -28.43
C THR A 10 -35.68 15.89 -28.56
N CYS A 11 -36.26 16.84 -29.30
CA CYS A 11 -35.74 18.21 -29.40
C CYS A 11 -35.84 18.96 -28.07
N CYS A 12 -36.94 18.83 -27.31
CA CYS A 12 -37.07 19.42 -25.98
C CYS A 12 -36.06 18.80 -24.99
N TYR A 13 -35.80 17.50 -25.08
CA TYR A 13 -34.79 16.85 -24.23
C TYR A 13 -33.38 17.35 -24.56
N PHE A 14 -33.04 17.48 -25.85
CA PHE A 14 -31.76 18.08 -26.29
C PHE A 14 -31.64 19.54 -25.85
N LEU A 15 -32.68 20.36 -26.04
CA LEU A 15 -32.71 21.77 -25.61
C LEU A 15 -32.58 21.91 -24.09
N ILE A 16 -33.25 21.06 -23.31
CA ILE A 16 -33.16 21.07 -21.84
C ILE A 16 -31.76 20.62 -21.41
N THR A 17 -31.16 19.60 -22.03
CA THR A 17 -29.78 19.17 -21.72
C THR A 17 -28.72 20.20 -22.12
N SER A 18 -28.93 20.96 -23.20
CA SER A 18 -28.02 22.04 -23.59
C SER A 18 -28.22 23.28 -22.71
N LEU A 19 -29.46 23.62 -22.33
CA LEU A 19 -29.76 24.72 -21.41
C LEU A 19 -29.33 24.44 -19.97
N THR A 20 -29.34 23.19 -19.51
CA THR A 20 -28.79 22.82 -18.19
C THR A 20 -27.27 22.76 -18.21
N ALA A 21 -26.66 22.29 -19.30
CA ALA A 21 -25.20 22.34 -19.48
C ALA A 21 -24.68 23.78 -19.59
N GLU A 22 -25.36 24.66 -20.33
CA GLU A 22 -25.00 26.09 -20.40
C GLU A 22 -25.25 26.83 -19.08
N ASN A 23 -26.29 26.48 -18.33
CA ASN A 23 -26.54 27.06 -17.00
C ASN A 23 -25.59 26.57 -15.91
N ASP A 24 -25.07 25.33 -15.99
CA ASP A 24 -24.03 24.85 -15.07
C ASP A 24 -22.67 25.47 -15.42
N VAL A 25 -22.35 25.57 -16.72
CA VAL A 25 -21.12 26.24 -17.20
C VAL A 25 -21.15 27.75 -16.89
N SER A 26 -22.30 28.42 -17.00
CA SER A 26 -22.44 29.84 -16.66
C SER A 26 -22.39 30.08 -15.14
N LYS A 27 -22.97 29.19 -14.33
CA LYS A 27 -22.81 29.21 -12.86
C LYS A 27 -21.37 28.91 -12.42
N GLN A 28 -20.67 27.98 -13.05
CA GLN A 28 -19.25 27.70 -12.78
C GLN A 28 -18.33 28.83 -13.23
N LYS A 29 -18.60 29.48 -14.37
CA LYS A 29 -17.93 30.74 -14.77
C LYS A 29 -18.16 31.85 -13.75
N GLN A 30 -19.39 32.02 -13.26
CA GLN A 30 -19.71 33.00 -12.20
C GLN A 30 -18.99 32.71 -10.87
N ILE A 31 -18.75 31.43 -10.53
CA ILE A 31 -18.06 31.05 -9.30
C ILE A 31 -16.53 31.20 -9.42
N ASN A 32 -15.92 30.93 -10.58
CA ASN A 32 -14.46 31.08 -10.77
C ASN A 32 -14.01 32.55 -10.78
N PHE A 33 -14.79 33.44 -11.41
CA PHE A 33 -14.60 34.89 -11.25
C PHE A 33 -14.74 35.32 -9.77
N SER A 34 -15.48 34.58 -8.93
CA SER A 34 -15.71 34.95 -7.53
C SER A 34 -14.51 34.76 -6.61
N ILE A 35 -13.59 33.79 -6.82
CA ILE A 35 -12.46 33.59 -5.87
C ILE A 35 -11.43 34.68 -6.07
N ARG A 36 -10.96 34.85 -7.31
CA ARG A 36 -9.98 35.86 -7.66
C ARG A 36 -10.50 37.27 -7.34
N GLN A 37 -11.73 37.58 -7.74
CA GLN A 37 -12.34 38.87 -7.43
C GLN A 37 -12.47 39.09 -5.92
N ARG A 38 -12.92 38.09 -5.13
CA ARG A 38 -13.00 38.23 -3.66
C ARG A 38 -11.64 38.49 -3.01
N VAL A 39 -10.58 37.88 -3.53
CA VAL A 39 -9.22 38.09 -3.01
C VAL A 39 -8.76 39.51 -3.36
N LEU A 40 -8.96 39.96 -4.60
CA LEU A 40 -8.67 41.34 -5.00
C LEU A 40 -9.47 42.33 -4.14
N ASP A 41 -10.79 42.17 -4.03
CA ASP A 41 -11.64 43.04 -3.20
C ASP A 41 -11.18 43.16 -1.73
N GLN A 42 -10.50 42.13 -1.20
CA GLN A 42 -10.03 42.09 0.18
C GLN A 42 -8.57 42.52 0.37
N PHE A 43 -7.69 42.25 -0.59
CA PHE A 43 -6.24 42.40 -0.42
C PHE A 43 -5.57 43.35 -1.43
N ASP A 44 -6.23 43.69 -2.54
CA ASP A 44 -5.81 44.74 -3.47
C ASP A 44 -6.11 46.12 -2.84
N SER A 45 -5.11 46.61 -2.11
CA SER A 45 -5.18 47.81 -1.28
C SER A 45 -5.04 49.08 -2.11
N ASP A 46 -4.30 49.02 -3.22
CA ASP A 46 -4.10 50.15 -4.14
C ASP A 46 -5.12 50.20 -5.28
N LYS A 47 -5.94 49.15 -5.44
CA LYS A 47 -7.03 48.99 -6.42
C LYS A 47 -6.54 49.01 -7.86
N ASP A 48 -5.33 48.52 -8.11
CA ASP A 48 -4.76 48.40 -9.45
C ASP A 48 -5.30 47.16 -10.21
N GLY A 49 -6.10 46.33 -9.54
CA GLY A 49 -6.72 45.12 -10.07
C GLY A 49 -5.83 43.88 -9.98
N ARG A 50 -4.73 43.94 -9.22
CA ARG A 50 -3.74 42.87 -9.05
C ARG A 50 -3.33 42.74 -7.59
N LEU A 51 -2.48 41.75 -7.30
CA LEU A 51 -1.83 41.62 -6.00
C LEU A 51 -0.32 41.81 -6.12
N SER A 52 0.17 42.92 -5.56
CA SER A 52 1.59 43.18 -5.34
C SER A 52 2.24 42.12 -4.43
N ALA A 53 3.58 42.12 -4.38
CA ALA A 53 4.34 41.24 -3.50
C ALA A 53 3.92 41.38 -2.02
N VAL A 54 3.71 42.62 -1.58
CA VAL A 54 3.33 42.96 -0.20
C VAL A 54 1.92 42.46 0.13
N GLU A 55 0.98 42.61 -0.80
CA GLU A 55 -0.40 42.16 -0.61
C GLU A 55 -0.49 40.64 -0.62
N ARG A 56 0.27 39.95 -1.48
CA ARG A 56 0.37 38.48 -1.44
C ARG A 56 1.01 37.98 -0.17
N GLU A 57 2.01 38.67 0.36
CA GLU A 57 2.58 38.34 1.65
C GLU A 57 1.56 38.54 2.78
N THR A 58 0.75 39.59 2.70
CA THR A 58 -0.37 39.84 3.63
C THR A 58 -1.45 38.75 3.52
N LEU A 59 -1.80 38.35 2.30
CA LEU A 59 -2.73 37.24 2.01
C LEU A 59 -2.20 35.91 2.55
N ARG A 60 -0.93 35.58 2.29
CA ARG A 60 -0.25 34.41 2.87
C ARG A 60 -0.33 34.45 4.39
N LYS A 61 -0.11 35.63 4.99
CA LYS A 61 -0.23 35.82 6.43
C LYS A 61 -1.67 35.77 6.97
N ALA A 62 -2.67 36.00 6.13
CA ALA A 62 -4.07 35.85 6.52
C ALA A 62 -4.57 34.41 6.41
N GLY A 63 -4.07 33.65 5.41
CA GLY A 63 -4.47 32.28 5.11
C GLY A 63 -3.59 31.18 5.71
N SER A 64 -2.38 31.52 6.20
CA SER A 64 -1.48 30.57 6.82
C SER A 64 -1.96 30.18 8.23
N PRO A 65 -1.89 28.89 8.62
CA PRO A 65 -2.19 28.48 9.99
C PRO A 65 -1.08 28.94 10.95
N PHE A 66 0.06 29.36 10.40
CA PHE A 66 1.29 29.79 11.06
C PHE A 66 1.39 31.31 11.14
N ALA A 67 0.55 32.02 10.38
CA ALA A 67 0.56 33.46 10.41
C ALA A 67 -0.40 34.02 11.45
N VAL A 68 0.22 34.72 12.41
CA VAL A 68 -0.37 35.37 13.58
C VAL A 68 -0.98 34.43 14.62
N LYS A 69 -0.17 33.47 15.05
CA LYS A 69 0.29 33.56 16.45
C LYS A 69 1.80 33.68 16.39
N ARG A 70 2.38 34.74 16.97
CA ARG A 70 3.79 34.68 17.40
C ARG A 70 4.01 33.28 18.00
N PRO A 71 5.05 32.53 17.59
CA PRO A 71 5.28 31.18 18.08
C PRO A 71 5.04 31.14 19.59
N ARG A 72 4.42 30.08 20.11
CA ARG A 72 4.34 29.86 21.57
C ARG A 72 5.72 30.04 22.22
N PHE A 73 6.78 29.77 21.46
CA PHE A 73 8.17 30.03 21.79
C PHE A 73 8.54 31.52 22.00
N ILE A 74 8.09 32.45 21.16
CA ILE A 74 8.35 33.90 21.34
C ILE A 74 7.49 34.48 22.49
N ARG A 75 6.28 33.95 22.69
CA ARG A 75 5.42 34.33 23.84
C ARG A 75 5.99 33.79 25.16
N ASN A 76 6.59 32.60 25.15
CA ASN A 76 7.37 32.06 26.26
C ASN A 76 8.67 32.84 26.46
N ARG A 77 9.35 33.31 25.41
CA ARG A 77 10.57 34.11 25.54
C ARG A 77 10.33 35.41 26.30
N LYS A 78 9.30 36.20 25.97
CA LYS A 78 8.95 37.42 26.73
C LYS A 78 8.49 37.14 28.17
N ARG A 79 7.75 36.04 28.40
CA ARG A 79 7.29 35.60 29.74
C ARG A 79 8.45 35.06 30.59
N HIS A 80 9.38 34.36 29.96
CA HIS A 80 10.60 33.84 30.56
C HIS A 80 11.56 34.97 30.89
N GLU A 81 11.79 35.92 29.97
CA GLU A 81 12.60 37.13 30.20
C GLU A 81 12.03 38.01 31.34
N GLN A 82 10.70 38.14 31.47
CA GLN A 82 10.07 38.86 32.58
C GLN A 82 10.15 38.10 33.92
N ARG A 83 10.07 36.76 33.89
CA ARG A 83 10.24 35.91 35.07
C ARG A 83 11.70 35.92 35.55
N ILE A 84 12.67 35.80 34.64
CA ILE A 84 14.11 35.95 34.91
C ILE A 84 14.34 37.33 35.53
N LYS A 85 13.97 38.42 34.86
CA LYS A 85 14.17 39.80 35.37
C LYS A 85 13.62 40.08 36.79
N LYS A 86 12.62 39.30 37.24
CA LYS A 86 11.97 39.50 38.55
C LYS A 86 12.43 38.50 39.62
N TYR A 87 12.83 37.29 39.24
CA TYR A 87 13.09 36.19 40.18
C TYR A 87 14.49 35.60 40.10
N ASP A 88 15.25 35.89 39.05
CA ASP A 88 16.69 35.59 38.93
C ASP A 88 17.46 36.51 39.89
N LYS A 89 17.88 35.96 41.03
CA LYS A 89 18.59 36.68 42.09
C LYS A 89 20.09 36.58 41.96
N ASP A 90 20.58 35.52 41.32
CA ASP A 90 22.01 35.31 41.10
C ASP A 90 22.52 35.93 39.79
N GLY A 91 21.61 36.37 38.91
CA GLY A 91 21.88 37.17 37.71
C GLY A 91 22.47 36.37 36.57
N ASP A 92 22.29 35.05 36.58
CA ASP A 92 22.88 34.13 35.60
C ASP A 92 22.06 34.03 34.29
N GLY A 93 20.89 34.67 34.25
CA GLY A 93 20.00 34.67 33.10
C GLY A 93 19.09 33.44 33.01
N GLU A 94 19.11 32.56 34.01
CA GLU A 94 18.22 31.41 34.16
C GLU A 94 17.42 31.52 35.49
N LEU A 95 16.61 30.51 35.82
CA LEU A 95 15.94 30.44 37.12
C LEU A 95 16.31 29.11 37.77
N ASN A 96 17.00 29.18 38.90
CA ASN A 96 17.30 27.97 39.66
C ASN A 96 16.05 27.43 40.38
N GLN A 97 16.14 26.21 40.92
CA GLN A 97 15.01 25.51 41.52
C GLN A 97 14.36 26.29 42.69
N ALA A 98 15.12 27.09 43.43
CA ALA A 98 14.61 27.90 44.54
C ALA A 98 13.84 29.12 44.02
N GLU A 99 14.32 29.76 42.97
CA GLU A 99 13.70 30.93 42.33
C GLU A 99 12.43 30.54 41.56
N GLU A 100 12.43 29.38 40.92
CA GLU A 100 11.24 28.85 40.28
C GLU A 100 10.14 28.54 41.30
N LYS A 101 10.52 28.00 42.47
CA LYS A 101 9.58 27.78 43.58
C LYS A 101 9.03 29.10 44.12
N ALA A 102 9.87 30.13 44.27
CA ALA A 102 9.44 31.45 44.73
C ALA A 102 8.49 32.13 43.72
N ALA A 103 8.79 32.05 42.41
CA ALA A 103 7.94 32.58 41.35
C ALA A 103 6.56 31.91 41.33
N ARG A 104 6.52 30.58 41.47
CA ARG A 104 5.27 29.82 41.53
C ARG A 104 4.43 30.15 42.76
N GLN A 105 5.06 30.27 43.92
CA GLN A 105 4.34 30.54 45.18
C GLN A 105 3.75 31.95 45.21
N ALA A 106 4.42 32.93 44.60
CA ALA A 106 3.87 34.27 44.41
C ALA A 106 2.60 34.25 43.51
N LEU A 107 2.64 33.47 42.42
CA LEU A 107 1.51 33.33 41.50
C LEU A 107 0.30 32.64 42.15
N GLU A 108 0.53 31.59 42.94
CA GLU A 108 -0.51 30.87 43.68
C GLU A 108 -1.18 31.73 44.76
N ASN A 109 -0.44 32.66 45.37
CA ASN A 109 -1.00 33.61 46.34
C ASN A 109 -1.94 34.62 45.68
N VAL A 110 -1.54 35.17 44.54
CA VAL A 110 -2.41 36.08 43.76
C VAL A 110 -3.66 35.34 43.28
N TRP A 111 -3.51 34.11 42.80
CA TRP A 111 -4.64 33.28 42.39
C TRP A 111 -5.65 33.04 43.52
N ARG A 112 -5.17 32.65 44.72
CA ARG A 112 -6.05 32.40 45.87
C ARG A 112 -6.82 33.63 46.31
N ASN A 113 -6.16 34.79 46.34
CA ASN A 113 -6.80 36.05 46.69
C ASN A 113 -7.91 36.41 45.70
N LEU A 114 -7.61 36.35 44.40
CA LEU A 114 -8.59 36.65 43.34
C LEU A 114 -9.76 35.66 43.34
N VAL A 115 -9.49 34.36 43.56
CA VAL A 115 -10.53 33.34 43.68
C VAL A 115 -11.47 33.62 44.85
N GLY A 116 -10.94 34.05 45.99
CA GLY A 116 -11.74 34.43 47.15
C GLY A 116 -12.57 35.69 46.91
N GLU A 117 -11.95 36.74 46.36
CA GLU A 117 -12.58 38.03 46.07
C GLU A 117 -13.74 37.90 45.09
N TYR A 118 -13.52 37.19 43.98
CA TYR A 118 -14.55 36.94 42.96
C TYR A 118 -15.49 35.80 43.35
N LYS A 119 -15.31 35.15 44.50
CA LYS A 119 -16.03 33.92 44.90
C LYS A 119 -16.10 32.94 43.74
N ALA A 120 -14.94 32.69 43.12
CA ALA A 120 -14.86 32.01 41.83
C ALA A 120 -15.21 30.51 41.90
N PHE A 121 -15.34 29.94 43.10
CA PHE A 121 -15.65 28.54 43.33
C PHE A 121 -16.61 28.36 44.52
N ILE A 122 -17.46 27.32 44.45
CA ILE A 122 -18.24 26.77 45.58
C ILE A 122 -18.02 25.26 45.62
N ASN A 123 -17.65 24.70 46.79
CA ASN A 123 -17.33 23.27 46.96
C ASN A 123 -16.39 22.74 45.85
N ASP A 124 -15.32 23.48 45.60
CA ASP A 124 -14.31 23.22 44.55
C ASP A 124 -14.84 23.19 43.10
N ARG A 125 -16.09 23.63 42.87
CA ARG A 125 -16.66 23.77 41.53
C ARG A 125 -16.55 25.21 41.04
N PRO A 126 -16.00 25.44 39.83
CA PRO A 126 -15.87 26.78 39.26
C PRO A 126 -17.24 27.39 38.96
N ILE A 127 -17.43 28.65 39.35
CA ILE A 127 -18.57 29.48 38.96
C ILE A 127 -18.15 30.26 37.72
N VAL A 128 -18.61 29.83 36.55
CA VAL A 128 -18.17 30.35 35.25
C VAL A 128 -18.37 31.85 35.13
N GLU A 129 -19.54 32.35 35.51
CA GLU A 129 -19.87 33.78 35.44
C GLU A 129 -18.89 34.63 36.27
N ASN A 130 -18.49 34.15 37.44
CA ASN A 130 -17.53 34.86 38.29
C ASN A 130 -16.11 34.81 37.72
N LEU A 131 -15.70 33.67 37.15
CA LEU A 131 -14.41 33.52 36.47
C LEU A 131 -14.33 34.34 35.18
N GLU A 132 -15.42 34.44 34.43
CA GLU A 132 -15.53 35.28 33.23
C GLU A 132 -15.50 36.76 33.59
N LYS A 133 -16.20 37.16 34.65
CA LYS A 133 -16.13 38.52 35.19
C LYS A 133 -14.71 38.88 35.65
N MET A 134 -14.05 37.99 36.39
CA MET A 134 -12.65 38.16 36.81
C MET A 134 -11.72 38.33 35.60
N GLN A 135 -11.93 37.54 34.55
CA GLN A 135 -11.18 37.68 33.30
C GLN A 135 -11.45 39.02 32.58
N GLN A 136 -12.70 39.48 32.60
CA GLN A 136 -13.10 40.72 31.95
C GLN A 136 -12.57 41.95 32.69
N ASP A 137 -12.63 41.96 34.02
CA ASP A 137 -12.07 43.03 34.85
C ASP A 137 -10.53 43.09 34.70
N ALA A 138 -9.85 41.94 34.61
CA ALA A 138 -8.42 41.88 34.30
C ALA A 138 -8.09 42.51 32.93
N LYS A 139 -8.87 42.17 31.89
CA LYS A 139 -8.68 42.73 30.52
C LYS A 139 -8.95 44.23 30.45
N GLN A 140 -9.84 44.73 31.30
CA GLN A 140 -10.18 46.15 31.41
C GLN A 140 -9.18 46.91 32.31
N GLY A 141 -8.16 46.24 32.86
CA GLY A 141 -7.15 46.86 33.72
C GLY A 141 -7.64 47.23 35.12
N LYS A 142 -8.80 46.70 35.55
CA LYS A 142 -9.37 46.98 36.88
C LYS A 142 -8.68 46.21 38.00
N ILE A 143 -8.00 45.11 37.67
CA ILE A 143 -7.17 44.37 38.60
C ILE A 143 -5.73 44.84 38.42
N LYS A 144 -5.24 45.61 39.39
CA LYS A 144 -3.87 46.13 39.38
C LYS A 144 -2.88 44.97 39.46
N ASP A 145 -1.85 45.00 38.64
CA ASP A 145 -0.75 44.03 38.61
C ASP A 145 -1.19 42.57 38.35
N PHE A 146 -2.25 42.34 37.56
CA PHE A 146 -2.74 41.00 37.22
C PHE A 146 -1.68 40.18 36.44
N PRO A 147 -1.20 39.04 36.98
CA PRO A 147 -0.21 38.20 36.29
C PRO A 147 -0.81 37.54 35.04
N GLU A 148 -0.16 37.71 33.89
CA GLU A 148 -0.64 37.16 32.63
C GLU A 148 -0.77 35.62 32.66
N GLU A 149 0.03 34.93 33.49
CA GLU A 149 -0.02 33.49 33.64
C GLU A 149 -1.35 32.98 34.21
N LEU A 150 -2.09 33.82 34.95
CA LEU A 150 -3.40 33.45 35.51
C LEU A 150 -4.51 33.41 34.46
N TYR A 151 -4.37 34.05 33.29
CA TYR A 151 -5.37 33.97 32.22
C TYR A 151 -5.60 32.52 31.75
N ASP A 152 -4.54 31.72 31.70
CA ASP A 152 -4.60 30.32 31.29
C ASP A 152 -5.23 29.45 32.40
N TRP A 153 -5.01 29.82 33.68
CA TRP A 153 -5.63 29.15 34.83
C TRP A 153 -7.14 29.40 34.91
N ILE A 154 -7.57 30.66 34.65
CA ILE A 154 -9.00 31.01 34.54
C ILE A 154 -9.64 30.22 33.40
N ARG A 155 -9.04 30.25 32.20
CA ARG A 155 -9.57 29.56 31.02
C ARG A 155 -9.66 28.05 31.25
N GLY A 156 -8.64 27.45 31.87
CA GLY A 156 -8.65 26.03 32.23
C GLY A 156 -9.73 25.68 33.28
N SER A 157 -10.09 26.62 34.15
CA SER A 157 -11.14 26.43 35.15
C SER A 157 -12.55 26.60 34.54
N ILE A 158 -12.74 27.56 33.62
CA ILE A 158 -13.98 27.73 32.84
C ILE A 158 -14.22 26.51 31.93
N ASN A 159 -13.20 26.02 31.23
CA ASN A 159 -13.31 24.88 30.34
C ASN A 159 -13.69 23.58 31.09
N ARG A 160 -13.26 23.43 32.34
CA ARG A 160 -13.66 22.32 33.22
C ARG A 160 -15.15 22.38 33.61
N SER A 161 -15.76 23.57 33.61
CA SER A 161 -17.21 23.74 33.78
C SER A 161 -18.02 23.52 32.50
N GLY A 162 -17.42 23.76 31.34
CA GLY A 162 -18.09 23.76 30.02
C GLY A 162 -18.46 22.38 29.46
N ASN A 163 -18.09 21.28 30.12
CA ASN A 163 -18.50 19.93 29.73
C ASN A 163 -19.92 19.60 30.22
N LYS A 164 -20.91 20.37 29.73
CA LYS A 164 -22.31 19.98 29.69
C LYS A 164 -22.83 20.14 28.26
N ARG A 165 -22.38 19.27 27.36
CA ARG A 165 -23.25 18.83 26.26
C ARG A 165 -24.14 17.71 26.79
N THR A 166 -25.43 17.96 26.66
CA THR A 166 -26.55 17.05 26.82
C THR A 166 -26.27 15.69 26.16
N ARG A 167 -25.76 14.73 26.95
CA ARG A 167 -26.17 13.34 26.75
C ARG A 167 -27.68 13.32 26.94
N LYS A 168 -28.41 13.28 25.82
CA LYS A 168 -29.67 12.53 25.78
C LYS A 168 -29.34 11.21 26.46
N LYS A 169 -29.97 10.94 27.60
CA LYS A 169 -29.84 9.69 28.33
C LYS A 169 -30.60 8.63 27.52
N GLU A 170 -30.14 8.36 26.30
CA GLU A 170 -30.34 7.05 25.71
C GLU A 170 -29.47 6.11 26.55
N LYS A 171 -30.18 5.24 27.27
CA LYS A 171 -29.61 4.12 27.99
C LYS A 171 -28.65 3.40 27.05
N SER A 172 -27.36 3.55 27.33
CA SER A 172 -26.34 2.61 26.89
C SER A 172 -26.70 1.25 27.47
N THR A 173 -27.40 0.43 26.71
CA THR A 173 -27.41 -1.02 26.91
C THR A 173 -26.09 -1.55 26.38
N ASN A 174 -25.05 -1.47 27.21
CA ASN A 174 -23.92 -2.36 27.15
C ASN A 174 -23.34 -2.53 28.55
N ASN A 175 -23.50 -3.76 29.04
CA ASN A 175 -22.91 -4.43 30.20
C ASN A 175 -23.91 -4.81 31.29
N HIS A 176 -24.79 -5.76 30.96
CA HIS A 176 -25.62 -6.44 31.96
C HIS A 176 -24.88 -7.55 32.74
N LEU A 177 -23.61 -7.83 32.40
CA LEU A 177 -22.79 -8.89 33.01
C LEU A 177 -21.82 -8.35 34.06
N LEU A 178 -21.12 -7.24 33.81
CA LEU A 178 -20.17 -6.69 34.77
C LEU A 178 -20.87 -6.28 36.08
N THR A 179 -21.97 -5.54 35.99
CA THR A 179 -22.74 -5.06 37.16
C THR A 179 -23.45 -6.17 37.94
N ARG A 180 -23.49 -7.40 37.40
CA ARG A 180 -24.22 -8.53 37.98
C ARG A 180 -23.30 -9.58 38.61
N PHE A 181 -22.04 -9.63 38.19
CA PHE A 181 -21.10 -10.70 38.56
C PHE A 181 -19.76 -10.18 39.11
N ASP A 182 -19.52 -8.87 39.15
CA ASP A 182 -18.39 -8.23 39.83
C ASP A 182 -18.74 -8.05 41.32
N PHE A 183 -18.55 -9.11 42.10
CA PHE A 183 -18.96 -9.16 43.51
C PHE A 183 -17.97 -8.45 44.44
N ASP A 184 -16.72 -8.29 44.00
CA ASP A 184 -15.68 -7.62 44.76
C ASP A 184 -15.53 -6.12 44.41
N GLY A 185 -16.22 -5.64 43.37
CA GLY A 185 -16.30 -4.24 42.99
C GLY A 185 -15.02 -3.69 42.38
N ASN A 186 -14.12 -4.57 41.91
CA ASN A 186 -12.80 -4.20 41.41
C ASN A 186 -12.85 -3.68 39.94
N GLY A 187 -14.01 -3.76 39.28
CA GLY A 187 -14.24 -3.27 37.92
C GLY A 187 -13.84 -4.23 36.82
N ARG A 188 -13.56 -5.51 37.14
CA ARG A 188 -13.19 -6.59 36.21
C ARG A 188 -13.75 -7.93 36.69
N LEU A 189 -14.18 -8.79 35.77
CA LEU A 189 -14.64 -10.14 36.12
C LEU A 189 -13.45 -11.09 36.23
N GLU A 190 -13.13 -11.51 37.45
CA GLU A 190 -12.09 -12.50 37.72
C GLU A 190 -12.53 -13.92 37.34
N LYS A 191 -11.61 -14.89 37.41
CA LYS A 191 -11.81 -16.24 36.85
C LYS A 191 -13.08 -16.95 37.36
N MET A 192 -13.47 -16.75 38.62
CA MET A 192 -14.73 -17.30 39.18
C MET A 192 -15.96 -16.53 38.71
N GLU A 193 -15.90 -15.20 38.71
CA GLU A 193 -16.99 -14.32 38.26
C GLU A 193 -17.28 -14.46 36.77
N LEU A 194 -16.23 -14.69 35.97
CA LEU A 194 -16.31 -15.01 34.55
C LEU A 194 -16.94 -16.39 34.31
N GLN A 195 -16.76 -17.33 35.24
CA GLN A 195 -17.33 -18.67 35.16
C GLN A 195 -18.83 -18.66 35.50
N GLU A 196 -19.25 -17.86 36.48
CA GLU A 196 -20.67 -17.61 36.79
C GLU A 196 -21.38 -16.79 35.70
N ALA A 197 -20.74 -15.75 35.18
CA ALA A 197 -21.27 -14.97 34.07
C ALA A 197 -21.49 -15.84 32.81
N ARG A 198 -20.62 -16.82 32.56
CA ARG A 198 -20.76 -17.79 31.44
C ARG A 198 -21.85 -18.84 31.68
N ALA A 199 -22.04 -19.29 32.91
CA ALA A 199 -23.10 -20.23 33.25
C ALA A 199 -24.51 -19.61 33.11
N VAL A 200 -24.66 -18.33 33.43
CA VAL A 200 -25.94 -17.61 33.31
C VAL A 200 -26.28 -17.24 31.85
N VAL A 201 -25.26 -17.04 31.00
CA VAL A 201 -25.45 -16.72 29.57
C VAL A 201 -25.72 -17.98 28.71
N SER A 202 -25.30 -19.16 29.16
CA SER A 202 -25.41 -20.42 28.38
C SER A 202 -26.67 -21.24 28.63
N GLY A 203 -27.56 -20.83 29.55
CA GLY A 203 -28.88 -21.46 29.73
C GLY A 203 -28.86 -22.96 30.07
N GLN A 204 -27.78 -23.49 30.65
CA GLN A 204 -27.70 -24.89 31.05
C GLN A 204 -28.01 -25.05 32.55
N SER A 205 -29.13 -25.71 32.82
CA SER A 205 -29.55 -26.18 34.14
C SER A 205 -28.50 -27.14 34.71
N LYS A 206 -28.19 -26.93 36.01
CA LYS A 206 -27.57 -27.94 36.87
C LYS A 206 -28.46 -29.18 36.90
N ASN A 207 -27.89 -30.36 36.67
CA ASN A 207 -28.18 -31.55 37.46
C ASN A 207 -26.95 -32.48 37.47
N ASP A 208 -26.65 -32.92 38.69
CA ASP A 208 -25.82 -34.05 39.12
C ASP A 208 -24.29 -34.04 38.92
N LEU A 209 -23.62 -33.57 39.97
CA LEU A 209 -22.50 -34.27 40.62
C LEU A 209 -23.08 -34.86 41.92
N SER A 210 -23.03 -36.16 42.20
CA SER A 210 -21.84 -36.88 42.68
C SER A 210 -22.32 -38.24 43.20
N GLN A 211 -21.61 -39.37 43.01
CA GLN A 211 -20.71 -40.00 44.00
C GLN A 211 -20.57 -41.49 43.55
N VAL A 212 -19.51 -42.29 43.73
CA VAL A 212 -18.24 -42.26 44.49
C VAL A 212 -17.42 -43.53 44.08
N ILE A 213 -16.13 -43.54 44.44
CA ILE A 213 -15.16 -44.67 44.54
C ILE A 213 -14.18 -44.92 43.37
N GLN A 214 -12.92 -44.53 43.61
CA GLN A 214 -11.70 -45.18 43.08
C GLN A 214 -11.15 -46.23 44.08
N PRO A 215 -10.00 -46.89 43.83
CA PRO A 215 -9.68 -47.89 42.82
C PRO A 215 -9.09 -49.16 43.50
N LYS A 216 -8.86 -50.27 42.77
CA LYS A 216 -7.71 -51.16 43.06
C LYS A 216 -7.47 -52.26 42.02
N SER A 217 -6.17 -52.55 41.90
CA SER A 217 -5.50 -53.78 41.48
C SER A 217 -5.30 -54.09 39.99
N GLN A 218 -4.08 -54.55 39.77
CA GLN A 218 -3.27 -54.78 38.58
C GLN A 218 -3.65 -56.06 37.80
N PRO A 219 -3.07 -56.25 36.59
CA PRO A 219 -3.40 -57.32 35.67
C PRO A 219 -2.59 -58.60 35.90
N GLU A 220 -3.14 -59.73 35.47
CA GLU A 220 -2.38 -60.97 35.27
C GLU A 220 -1.95 -61.13 33.80
N ASN A 221 -0.68 -61.54 33.64
CA ASN A 221 0.01 -61.85 32.39
C ASN A 221 -0.48 -63.17 31.77
N ILE A 222 -0.49 -63.24 30.44
CA ILE A 222 -0.05 -64.45 29.71
C ILE A 222 0.81 -64.03 28.52
N SER A 223 2.03 -64.58 28.50
CA SER A 223 3.10 -64.39 27.52
C SER A 223 3.01 -65.39 26.35
N ILE A 224 3.33 -64.93 25.13
CA ILE A 224 3.76 -65.80 24.03
C ILE A 224 5.10 -65.28 23.51
N ILE A 225 6.12 -66.14 23.49
CA ILE A 225 7.44 -65.89 22.91
C ILE A 225 7.47 -66.45 21.49
N GLY A 226 7.98 -65.65 20.54
CA GLY A 226 8.42 -66.05 19.21
C GLY A 226 9.61 -65.16 18.78
N PRO A 227 10.49 -65.62 17.89
CA PRO A 227 11.95 -65.46 18.00
C PRO A 227 12.53 -64.13 17.47
N GLN A 228 13.74 -63.85 17.94
CA GLN A 228 14.58 -62.69 17.69
C GLN A 228 14.82 -62.35 16.20
N SER A 229 14.84 -61.06 15.84
CA SER A 229 15.97 -60.41 15.15
C SER A 229 15.72 -58.94 14.79
N ILE A 230 16.82 -58.17 14.80
CA ILE A 230 16.98 -56.71 14.61
C ILE A 230 16.65 -55.91 15.87
N GLU A 231 17.66 -55.25 16.47
CA GLU A 231 17.45 -54.17 17.44
C GLU A 231 16.60 -53.07 16.80
N THR A 232 15.28 -53.15 16.96
CA THR A 232 14.34 -52.11 16.54
C THR A 232 14.48 -50.96 17.52
N ARG A 233 15.31 -49.98 17.17
CA ARG A 233 15.32 -48.68 17.85
C ARG A 233 13.89 -48.11 17.77
N ILE A 234 13.25 -47.95 18.92
CA ILE A 234 11.86 -47.51 19.07
C ILE A 234 11.65 -46.10 18.47
N LEU A 235 12.59 -45.18 18.73
CA LEU A 235 12.66 -43.84 18.15
C LEU A 235 14.01 -43.64 17.44
N ARG A 236 13.98 -43.07 16.23
CA ARG A 236 15.18 -42.85 15.42
C ARG A 236 15.08 -41.56 14.64
N ILE A 237 16.22 -40.89 14.42
CA ILE A 237 16.33 -39.86 13.38
C ILE A 237 16.31 -40.56 12.02
N THR A 238 15.36 -40.22 11.17
CA THR A 238 15.14 -40.89 9.88
C THR A 238 15.60 -40.08 8.69
N GLU A 239 15.49 -38.77 8.79
CA GLU A 239 15.80 -37.82 7.72
C GLU A 239 16.20 -36.47 8.33
N PHE A 240 17.09 -35.74 7.69
CA PHE A 240 17.34 -34.33 8.00
C PHE A 240 17.78 -33.56 6.76
N MET A 241 17.67 -32.24 6.81
CA MET A 241 18.15 -31.34 5.75
C MET A 241 18.77 -30.07 6.35
N THR A 242 19.95 -29.70 5.86
CA THR A 242 20.73 -28.53 6.35
C THR A 242 20.97 -27.45 5.29
N ASP A 243 20.61 -27.72 4.03
CA ASP A 243 20.71 -26.74 2.94
C ASP A 243 19.38 -26.63 2.21
N ASN A 244 18.37 -26.24 2.98
CA ASN A 244 16.99 -26.09 2.55
C ASN A 244 16.79 -24.75 1.80
N LYS A 245 16.53 -24.80 0.50
CA LYS A 245 16.34 -23.63 -0.37
C LYS A 245 14.94 -23.51 -0.95
N THR A 246 14.20 -24.61 -1.07
CA THR A 246 12.84 -24.68 -1.65
C THR A 246 11.90 -25.62 -0.89
N GLY A 247 12.37 -26.25 0.19
CA GLY A 247 11.67 -27.31 0.91
C GLY A 247 10.72 -26.81 1.99
N LEU A 248 10.59 -27.61 3.05
CA LEU A 248 9.75 -27.33 4.21
C LEU A 248 10.16 -26.01 4.88
N ALA A 249 9.22 -25.15 5.25
CA ALA A 249 9.54 -23.98 6.07
C ALA A 249 8.93 -24.10 7.45
N ASP A 250 9.45 -23.30 8.36
CA ASP A 250 8.87 -23.13 9.69
C ASP A 250 7.59 -22.28 9.67
N GLU A 251 6.97 -22.12 10.84
CA GLU A 251 5.75 -21.35 11.05
C GLU A 251 5.88 -19.85 10.74
N GLU A 252 7.11 -19.34 10.62
CA GLU A 252 7.39 -17.96 10.24
C GLU A 252 7.58 -17.83 8.71
N GLY A 253 7.56 -18.95 8.00
CA GLY A 253 7.79 -19.03 6.56
C GLY A 253 9.29 -19.00 6.20
N GLU A 254 10.18 -19.26 7.15
CA GLU A 254 11.63 -19.31 6.95
C GLU A 254 12.10 -20.71 6.54
N LEU A 255 13.08 -20.75 5.64
CA LEU A 255 13.73 -22.00 5.23
C LEU A 255 14.90 -22.28 6.17
N VAL A 256 14.63 -23.11 7.17
CA VAL A 256 15.60 -23.52 8.18
C VAL A 256 15.89 -25.01 8.07
N ASP A 257 16.95 -25.43 8.75
CA ASP A 257 17.32 -26.83 8.87
C ASP A 257 16.24 -27.57 9.66
N TRP A 258 16.07 -28.86 9.39
CA TRP A 258 15.13 -29.69 10.13
C TRP A 258 15.62 -31.12 10.28
N ILE A 259 15.12 -31.77 11.32
CA ILE A 259 15.41 -33.14 11.74
C ILE A 259 14.08 -33.86 11.89
N GLU A 260 13.95 -35.03 11.30
CA GLU A 260 12.79 -35.90 11.44
C GLU A 260 13.09 -37.05 12.39
N ILE A 261 12.12 -37.35 13.25
CA ILE A 261 12.13 -38.50 14.16
C ILE A 261 10.91 -39.37 13.88
N HIS A 262 11.11 -40.68 13.75
CA HIS A 262 10.04 -41.64 13.54
C HIS A 262 9.91 -42.60 14.71
N ASN A 263 8.66 -42.92 15.08
CA ASN A 263 8.33 -43.98 16.02
C ASN A 263 8.05 -45.30 15.28
N TYR A 264 9.01 -46.23 15.31
CA TYR A 264 8.87 -47.55 14.68
C TYR A 264 8.09 -48.56 15.52
N SER A 265 7.76 -48.23 16.78
CA SER A 265 7.00 -49.15 17.62
C SER A 265 5.51 -49.16 17.27
N SER A 266 4.83 -50.24 17.64
CA SER A 266 3.37 -50.38 17.56
C SER A 266 2.63 -49.60 18.67
N GLN A 267 3.35 -48.89 19.53
CA GLN A 267 2.81 -48.18 20.69
C GLN A 267 3.15 -46.69 20.64
N LYS A 268 2.37 -45.87 21.36
CA LYS A 268 2.66 -44.45 21.54
C LYS A 268 3.93 -44.27 22.40
N GLN A 269 4.83 -43.38 22.00
CA GLN A 269 6.11 -43.15 22.67
C GLN A 269 6.21 -41.72 23.21
N GLY A 270 6.57 -41.59 24.48
CA GLY A 270 6.87 -40.30 25.10
C GLY A 270 8.32 -39.86 24.83
N LEU A 271 8.52 -38.60 24.45
CA LEU A 271 9.85 -38.03 24.24
C LEU A 271 10.38 -37.26 25.46
N LYS A 272 9.69 -37.30 26.60
CA LYS A 272 10.17 -36.69 27.85
C LYS A 272 11.58 -37.17 28.18
N ASN A 273 12.48 -36.24 28.49
CA ASN A 273 13.90 -36.48 28.81
C ASN A 273 14.77 -37.03 27.66
N TRP A 274 14.21 -37.28 26.47
CA TRP A 274 15.01 -37.47 25.26
C TRP A 274 15.70 -36.16 24.90
N SER A 275 16.77 -36.23 24.10
CA SER A 275 17.47 -35.03 23.65
C SER A 275 18.13 -35.18 22.27
N LEU A 276 18.33 -34.04 21.59
CA LEU A 276 19.13 -33.93 20.38
C LEU A 276 20.48 -33.26 20.67
N THR A 277 21.51 -33.65 19.91
CA THR A 277 22.83 -33.00 19.93
C THR A 277 23.51 -33.06 18.57
N ASP A 278 24.20 -31.99 18.21
CA ASP A 278 25.10 -31.82 17.06
C ASP A 278 26.59 -32.01 17.42
N SER A 279 26.90 -32.36 18.68
CA SER A 279 28.27 -32.50 19.18
C SER A 279 28.59 -33.90 19.67
N LYS A 280 29.68 -34.49 19.15
CA LYS A 280 30.22 -35.78 19.61
C LYS A 280 30.82 -35.71 21.02
N LYS A 281 31.34 -34.53 21.40
CA LYS A 281 31.99 -34.26 22.70
C LYS A 281 31.03 -33.73 23.77
N GLY A 282 29.85 -33.24 23.36
CA GLY A 282 28.87 -32.61 24.26
C GLY A 282 27.83 -33.61 24.78
N SER A 283 27.49 -33.48 26.06
CA SER A 283 26.28 -34.04 26.65
C SER A 283 25.02 -33.50 25.95
N ARG A 284 23.86 -34.10 26.26
CA ARG A 284 22.51 -33.74 25.78
C ARG A 284 22.34 -32.21 25.63
N ARG A 285 22.20 -31.70 24.40
CA ARG A 285 22.14 -30.24 24.13
C ARG A 285 20.73 -29.67 24.18
N TRP A 286 19.77 -30.34 23.57
CA TRP A 286 18.39 -29.88 23.50
C TRP A 286 17.43 -30.99 23.91
N PHE A 287 16.82 -30.83 25.08
CA PHE A 287 15.80 -31.77 25.59
C PHE A 287 14.43 -31.48 25.00
N PHE A 288 13.71 -32.54 24.64
CA PHE A 288 12.32 -32.46 24.20
C PHE A 288 11.39 -32.03 25.34
N PRO A 289 10.33 -31.25 25.04
CA PRO A 289 9.19 -31.12 25.95
C PRO A 289 8.45 -32.45 26.10
N ASP A 290 7.49 -32.51 27.03
CA ASP A 290 6.68 -33.71 27.31
C ASP A 290 5.64 -33.97 26.20
N ILE A 291 6.14 -34.34 25.02
CA ILE A 291 5.33 -34.69 23.85
C ILE A 291 5.29 -36.20 23.65
N HIS A 292 4.22 -36.66 23.03
CA HIS A 292 4.02 -38.07 22.73
C HIS A 292 3.79 -38.24 21.23
N LEU A 293 4.46 -39.23 20.64
CA LEU A 293 4.38 -39.56 19.23
C LEU A 293 3.66 -40.90 19.08
N ASP A 294 2.53 -40.92 18.38
CA ASP A 294 1.76 -42.15 18.18
C ASP A 294 2.53 -43.17 17.32
N ALA A 295 2.09 -44.44 17.33
CA ALA A 295 2.71 -45.52 16.58
C ALA A 295 2.82 -45.19 15.07
N GLY A 296 4.01 -45.36 14.49
CA GLY A 296 4.27 -45.08 13.07
C GLY A 296 4.21 -43.60 12.67
N LYS A 297 4.14 -42.67 13.62
CA LYS A 297 4.11 -41.22 13.33
C LYS A 297 5.51 -40.62 13.33
N TYR A 298 5.61 -39.49 12.63
CA TYR A 298 6.82 -38.71 12.45
C TYR A 298 6.71 -37.38 13.21
N LEU A 299 7.84 -36.89 13.68
CA LEU A 299 7.98 -35.58 14.32
C LEU A 299 9.07 -34.80 13.59
N ILE A 300 8.73 -33.60 13.12
CA ILE A 300 9.71 -32.65 12.59
C ILE A 300 10.13 -31.69 13.70
N VAL A 301 11.45 -31.52 13.84
CA VAL A 301 12.08 -30.54 14.72
C VAL A 301 12.96 -29.64 13.87
N PHE A 302 12.72 -28.33 13.88
CA PHE A 302 13.54 -27.36 13.17
C PHE A 302 14.85 -27.12 13.93
N ALA A 303 15.99 -27.27 13.26
CA ALA A 303 17.30 -26.96 13.82
C ALA A 303 17.66 -25.50 13.52
N SER A 304 16.92 -24.55 14.10
CA SER A 304 17.05 -23.13 13.76
C SER A 304 17.86 -22.30 14.77
N GLY A 305 18.19 -22.85 15.94
CA GLY A 305 18.78 -22.08 17.04
C GLY A 305 17.78 -21.30 17.90
N LYS A 306 16.48 -21.26 17.55
CA LYS A 306 15.45 -20.47 18.25
C LYS A 306 15.04 -21.04 19.62
N ASN A 307 15.42 -22.28 19.95
CA ASN A 307 15.16 -22.95 21.23
C ASN A 307 13.67 -22.97 21.68
N ARG A 308 12.74 -23.24 20.76
CA ARG A 308 11.29 -23.26 21.03
C ARG A 308 10.82 -24.65 21.43
N LYS A 309 10.15 -24.76 22.58
CA LYS A 309 9.72 -26.04 23.18
C LYS A 309 8.24 -26.08 23.58
N LYS A 310 7.42 -25.12 23.13
CA LYS A 310 6.01 -25.07 23.51
C LYS A 310 5.24 -26.24 22.89
N ILE A 311 4.58 -27.05 23.73
CA ILE A 311 3.76 -28.18 23.28
C ILE A 311 2.63 -27.67 22.38
N GLY A 312 2.37 -28.39 21.29
CA GLY A 312 1.36 -28.01 20.28
C GLY A 312 1.82 -26.92 19.31
N ARG A 313 3.10 -26.53 19.34
CA ARG A 313 3.73 -25.64 18.36
C ARG A 313 4.95 -26.33 17.73
N PRO A 314 5.39 -25.91 16.54
CA PRO A 314 6.64 -26.40 15.97
C PRO A 314 7.82 -26.25 16.93
N LEU A 315 8.64 -27.29 16.98
CA LEU A 315 9.76 -27.37 17.91
C LEU A 315 11.04 -26.88 17.23
N HIS A 316 11.82 -26.08 17.95
CA HIS A 316 13.10 -25.56 17.47
C HIS A 316 14.23 -25.89 18.43
N THR A 317 15.32 -26.46 17.91
CA THR A 317 16.52 -26.69 18.72
C THR A 317 17.21 -25.36 19.07
N ASN A 318 18.12 -25.40 20.04
CA ASN A 318 19.01 -24.28 20.39
C ASN A 318 20.31 -24.26 19.58
N PHE A 319 20.39 -25.04 18.49
CA PHE A 319 21.52 -25.09 17.58
C PHE A 319 21.06 -25.12 16.12
N GLN A 320 21.98 -24.90 15.19
CA GLN A 320 21.76 -25.08 13.75
C GLN A 320 22.69 -26.18 13.24
N LEU A 321 22.39 -26.74 12.07
CA LEU A 321 23.22 -27.78 11.49
C LEU A 321 24.21 -27.21 10.47
N LYS A 322 25.39 -27.81 10.38
CA LYS A 322 26.46 -27.39 9.45
C LYS A 322 26.39 -28.13 8.13
N LYS A 323 26.21 -27.36 7.06
CA LYS A 323 26.28 -27.84 5.66
C LYS A 323 27.57 -28.58 5.31
N GLY A 324 28.68 -28.28 5.99
CA GLY A 324 29.98 -28.95 5.81
C GLY A 324 30.08 -30.36 6.39
N GLY A 325 29.07 -30.82 7.13
CA GLY A 325 29.07 -32.10 7.83
C GLY A 325 29.46 -31.98 9.30
N GLU A 326 28.65 -32.53 10.21
CA GLU A 326 28.94 -32.60 11.64
C GLU A 326 28.31 -33.83 12.32
N TYR A 327 28.37 -33.93 13.65
CA TYR A 327 27.72 -35.00 14.39
C TYR A 327 26.21 -34.74 14.53
N LEU A 328 25.37 -35.76 14.57
CA LEU A 328 23.94 -35.63 14.91
C LEU A 328 23.45 -36.92 15.57
N SER A 329 22.84 -36.80 16.74
CA SER A 329 22.33 -37.93 17.51
C SER A 329 21.06 -37.57 18.28
N LEU A 330 20.16 -38.54 18.34
CA LEU A 330 19.08 -38.60 19.32
C LEU A 330 19.58 -39.40 20.53
N ILE A 331 19.33 -38.93 21.75
CA ILE A 331 19.78 -39.57 22.99
C ILE A 331 18.57 -39.86 23.86
N SER A 332 18.41 -41.11 24.25
CA SER A 332 17.32 -41.60 25.11
C SER A 332 17.48 -41.15 26.57
N PRO A 333 16.44 -41.30 27.42
CA PRO A 333 16.51 -40.97 28.84
C PRO A 333 17.58 -41.73 29.62
N ASN A 334 17.93 -42.96 29.23
CA ASN A 334 19.00 -43.76 29.84
C ASN A 334 20.41 -43.46 29.27
N GLY A 335 20.52 -42.58 28.27
CA GLY A 335 21.80 -42.14 27.71
C GLY A 335 22.29 -42.90 26.48
N GLU A 336 21.50 -43.86 25.97
CA GLU A 336 21.77 -44.52 24.70
C GLU A 336 21.69 -43.54 23.53
N LYS A 337 22.60 -43.68 22.57
CA LYS A 337 22.75 -42.77 21.42
C LYS A 337 22.26 -43.45 20.14
N SER A 338 21.26 -42.85 19.51
CA SER A 338 20.84 -43.14 18.14
C SER A 338 21.48 -42.13 17.18
N GLU A 339 22.72 -42.45 16.78
CA GLU A 339 23.54 -41.61 15.89
C GLU A 339 23.10 -41.80 14.42
N ILE A 340 23.04 -40.69 13.65
CA ILE A 340 22.84 -40.76 12.19
C ILE A 340 24.12 -41.24 11.49
N SER A 341 25.28 -40.97 12.06
CA SER A 341 26.60 -41.41 11.57
C SER A 341 27.54 -41.56 12.76
N LYS A 342 28.39 -42.60 12.76
CA LYS A 342 29.38 -42.89 13.83
C LYS A 342 30.41 -41.77 14.03
N THR A 343 30.59 -40.90 13.05
CA THR A 343 31.58 -39.80 13.06
C THR A 343 30.92 -38.46 12.80
N LYS A 344 30.74 -38.10 11.53
CA LYS A 344 29.97 -36.94 11.08
C LYS A 344 29.18 -37.33 9.83
N TYR A 345 28.05 -36.69 9.59
CA TYR A 345 27.35 -36.79 8.32
C TYR A 345 28.16 -36.04 7.23
N PRO A 346 28.00 -36.38 5.93
CA PRO A 346 28.82 -35.79 4.87
C PRO A 346 28.44 -34.34 4.57
N LYS A 347 29.23 -33.64 3.74
CA LYS A 347 28.87 -32.32 3.22
C LYS A 347 27.52 -32.41 2.50
N GLN A 348 26.58 -31.58 2.91
CA GLN A 348 25.18 -31.62 2.48
C GLN A 348 25.00 -30.91 1.13
N ARG A 349 23.94 -31.30 0.41
CA ARG A 349 23.60 -30.80 -0.93
C ARG A 349 22.31 -30.00 -0.87
N SER A 350 22.20 -28.92 -1.63
CA SER A 350 21.03 -28.06 -1.61
C SER A 350 19.76 -28.83 -1.99
N ASN A 351 18.71 -28.73 -1.17
CA ASN A 351 17.41 -29.38 -1.36
C ASN A 351 17.43 -30.92 -1.46
N ILE A 352 18.52 -31.58 -1.07
CA ILE A 352 18.62 -33.03 -1.01
C ILE A 352 18.84 -33.39 0.44
N SER A 353 17.88 -34.09 1.04
CA SER A 353 17.95 -34.54 2.42
C SER A 353 18.85 -35.77 2.57
N PHE A 354 19.29 -36.01 3.80
CA PHE A 354 20.11 -37.14 4.16
C PHE A 354 19.37 -37.98 5.20
N GLY A 355 19.25 -39.28 4.95
CA GLY A 355 18.41 -40.17 5.74
C GLY A 355 18.56 -41.62 5.32
N PHE A 356 17.73 -42.51 5.86
CA PHE A 356 17.75 -43.93 5.52
C PHE A 356 16.90 -44.20 4.28
N PRO A 357 17.50 -44.60 3.15
CA PRO A 357 16.78 -44.76 1.89
C PRO A 357 15.89 -45.99 1.91
N LEU A 358 14.81 -46.02 1.13
CA LEU A 358 14.05 -47.26 0.88
C LEU A 358 14.64 -48.04 -0.30
N SER A 359 14.64 -49.37 -0.16
CA SER A 359 14.87 -50.32 -1.26
C SER A 359 13.58 -50.50 -2.08
N ASP A 360 13.69 -51.15 -3.24
CA ASP A 360 12.54 -51.34 -4.16
C ASP A 360 11.39 -52.16 -3.56
N ASP A 361 11.68 -53.03 -2.59
CA ASP A 361 10.69 -53.80 -1.81
C ASP A 361 10.05 -53.01 -0.66
N GLY A 362 10.41 -51.73 -0.51
CA GLY A 362 9.94 -50.84 0.55
C GLY A 362 10.64 -51.02 1.89
N THR A 363 11.70 -51.83 1.96
CA THR A 363 12.52 -51.98 3.18
C THR A 363 13.47 -50.81 3.35
N GLU A 364 13.63 -50.34 4.59
CA GLU A 364 14.56 -49.26 4.91
C GLU A 364 16.01 -49.76 4.92
N GLY A 365 16.89 -49.01 4.25
CA GLY A 365 18.31 -49.28 4.15
C GLY A 365 19.02 -49.21 5.50
N LYS A 366 20.07 -50.02 5.65
CA LYS A 366 20.84 -50.10 6.90
C LYS A 366 21.69 -48.85 7.17
N PHE A 367 22.11 -48.15 6.13
CA PHE A 367 23.00 -46.99 6.21
C PHE A 367 22.33 -45.75 5.62
N PRO A 368 22.51 -44.56 6.24
CA PRO A 368 21.93 -43.37 5.70
C PRO A 368 22.77 -42.81 4.55
N THR A 369 22.09 -42.21 3.58
CA THR A 369 22.67 -41.61 2.38
C THR A 369 21.81 -40.42 1.93
N PHE A 370 22.18 -39.79 0.81
CA PHE A 370 21.34 -38.78 0.18
C PHE A 370 20.08 -39.43 -0.39
N LEU A 371 18.91 -38.89 -0.05
CA LEU A 371 17.62 -39.36 -0.53
C LEU A 371 17.30 -38.72 -1.88
N ALA A 372 16.58 -39.44 -2.76
CA ALA A 372 16.22 -38.96 -4.09
C ALA A 372 15.57 -37.57 -4.05
N PHE A 373 14.71 -37.34 -3.06
CA PHE A 373 14.15 -36.04 -2.70
C PHE A 373 13.59 -36.05 -1.25
N PRO A 374 13.40 -34.87 -0.63
CA PRO A 374 12.94 -34.79 0.76
C PRO A 374 11.51 -35.26 1.00
N THR A 375 11.29 -35.94 2.12
CA THR A 375 10.04 -36.63 2.48
C THR A 375 9.55 -36.32 3.91
N PRO A 376 9.58 -35.06 4.36
CA PRO A 376 9.21 -34.74 5.74
C PRO A 376 7.78 -35.21 6.07
N GLY A 377 7.65 -35.91 7.19
CA GLY A 377 6.41 -36.44 7.73
C GLY A 377 5.94 -37.77 7.11
N ARG A 378 6.73 -38.39 6.24
CA ARG A 378 6.36 -39.59 5.48
C ARG A 378 7.57 -40.49 5.22
N LYS A 379 7.32 -41.69 4.68
CA LYS A 379 8.38 -42.65 4.35
C LYS A 379 9.41 -42.05 3.38
N ASN A 380 10.68 -42.34 3.64
CA ASN A 380 11.80 -41.90 2.82
C ASN A 380 11.76 -42.42 1.38
N THR A 381 12.52 -41.77 0.51
CA THR A 381 12.73 -42.23 -0.88
C THR A 381 13.97 -43.12 -0.99
N GLY A 382 14.21 -43.71 -2.17
CA GLY A 382 15.44 -44.43 -2.45
C GLY A 382 16.68 -43.53 -2.50
N THR A 383 17.84 -44.15 -2.70
CA THR A 383 19.13 -43.45 -2.80
C THR A 383 19.14 -42.47 -3.97
N HIS A 384 19.67 -41.26 -3.75
CA HIS A 384 19.86 -40.27 -4.80
C HIS A 384 20.94 -40.71 -5.81
N VAL A 385 20.52 -40.91 -7.04
CA VAL A 385 21.34 -41.28 -8.21
C VAL A 385 21.54 -40.08 -9.13
N GLY A 386 20.55 -39.20 -9.28
CA GLY A 386 20.64 -38.03 -10.15
C GLY A 386 19.37 -37.19 -10.21
N SER A 387 19.25 -36.38 -11.26
CA SER A 387 18.11 -35.48 -11.50
C SER A 387 17.53 -35.72 -12.90
N LEU A 388 16.22 -35.58 -13.03
CA LEU A 388 15.52 -35.68 -14.31
C LEU A 388 15.54 -34.35 -15.08
N SER A 389 15.54 -34.47 -16.41
CA SER A 389 15.24 -33.41 -17.36
C SER A 389 13.77 -32.97 -17.26
N THR A 390 13.50 -31.70 -17.55
CA THR A 390 12.13 -31.16 -17.50
C THR A 390 11.24 -31.83 -18.56
N ILE A 391 10.06 -32.30 -18.16
CA ILE A 391 9.04 -32.83 -19.08
C ILE A 391 8.56 -31.76 -20.07
N LYS A 392 7.86 -32.14 -21.14
CA LYS A 392 7.28 -31.21 -22.12
C LYS A 392 5.82 -31.54 -22.38
N LEU A 393 4.97 -30.51 -22.36
CA LEU A 393 3.58 -30.59 -22.76
C LEU A 393 3.45 -30.08 -24.21
N SER A 394 2.70 -30.79 -25.05
CA SER A 394 2.60 -30.50 -26.49
C SER A 394 1.88 -29.20 -26.83
N GLN A 395 1.11 -28.65 -25.88
CA GLN A 395 0.38 -27.40 -26.07
C GLN A 395 0.79 -26.37 -25.02
N PRO A 396 1.04 -25.10 -25.43
CA PRO A 396 1.31 -24.00 -24.51
C PRO A 396 0.04 -23.63 -23.73
N HIS A 397 0.19 -22.89 -22.63
CA HIS A 397 -0.94 -22.30 -21.93
C HIS A 397 -1.65 -21.24 -22.80
N GLY A 398 -2.87 -20.88 -22.46
CA GLY A 398 -3.57 -19.82 -23.19
C GLY A 398 -5.08 -19.88 -23.09
N LEU A 399 -5.71 -19.05 -23.93
CA LEU A 399 -7.14 -19.05 -24.18
C LEU A 399 -7.44 -19.89 -25.43
N PHE A 400 -8.48 -20.73 -25.36
CA PHE A 400 -8.82 -21.71 -26.40
C PHE A 400 -10.30 -21.62 -26.79
N LYS A 401 -10.55 -21.88 -28.08
CA LYS A 401 -11.90 -21.98 -28.67
C LYS A 401 -12.28 -23.42 -29.06
N ALA A 402 -11.28 -24.27 -29.30
CA ALA A 402 -11.47 -25.62 -29.82
C ALA A 402 -10.74 -26.64 -28.92
N PRO A 403 -11.31 -27.84 -28.75
CA PRO A 403 -10.71 -28.92 -27.99
C PRO A 403 -9.43 -29.43 -28.67
N PHE A 404 -8.55 -30.07 -27.90
CA PHE A 404 -7.33 -30.66 -28.44
C PHE A 404 -6.80 -31.82 -27.57
N THR A 405 -5.99 -32.68 -28.19
CA THR A 405 -5.25 -33.73 -27.49
C THR A 405 -3.92 -33.21 -26.95
N LEU A 406 -3.73 -33.29 -25.63
CA LEU A 406 -2.51 -32.94 -24.92
C LEU A 406 -1.60 -34.17 -24.77
N ARG A 407 -0.38 -34.09 -25.29
CA ARG A 407 0.66 -35.11 -25.12
C ARG A 407 1.70 -34.60 -24.14
N VAL A 408 2.19 -35.49 -23.28
CA VAL A 408 3.30 -35.21 -22.38
C VAL A 408 4.47 -36.11 -22.72
N SER A 409 5.67 -35.55 -22.76
CA SER A 409 6.89 -36.26 -23.14
C SER A 409 8.04 -35.98 -22.16
N SER A 410 8.94 -36.93 -22.03
CA SER A 410 10.21 -36.83 -21.31
C SER A 410 11.33 -37.29 -22.23
N VAL A 411 12.50 -36.65 -22.13
CA VAL A 411 13.71 -37.13 -22.83
C VAL A 411 14.41 -38.26 -22.07
N ASP A 412 14.20 -38.33 -20.75
CA ASP A 412 14.72 -39.41 -19.92
C ASP A 412 13.80 -40.65 -20.03
N SER A 413 14.39 -41.84 -20.08
CA SER A 413 13.66 -43.12 -20.07
C SER A 413 13.05 -43.43 -18.71
N ASP A 414 11.99 -44.24 -18.70
CA ASP A 414 11.38 -44.82 -17.48
C ASP A 414 10.89 -43.77 -16.47
N VAL A 415 10.39 -42.64 -16.97
CA VAL A 415 9.80 -41.57 -16.15
C VAL A 415 8.30 -41.77 -16.02
N THR A 416 7.81 -41.91 -14.79
CA THR A 416 6.38 -41.85 -14.48
C THR A 416 5.95 -40.40 -14.35
N ILE A 417 5.08 -39.94 -15.24
CA ILE A 417 4.56 -38.57 -15.20
C ILE A 417 3.25 -38.56 -14.42
N ARG A 418 3.15 -37.72 -13.39
CA ARG A 418 1.96 -37.56 -12.55
C ARG A 418 1.39 -36.16 -12.67
N TYR A 419 0.08 -36.02 -12.49
CA TYR A 419 -0.60 -34.75 -12.68
C TYR A 419 -1.77 -34.52 -11.73
N THR A 420 -2.19 -33.26 -11.66
CA THR A 420 -3.40 -32.79 -10.97
C THR A 420 -4.12 -31.77 -11.83
N THR A 421 -5.42 -31.61 -11.59
CA THR A 421 -6.32 -30.69 -12.32
C THR A 421 -6.99 -29.63 -11.43
N ASP A 422 -6.77 -29.72 -10.12
CA ASP A 422 -7.43 -28.95 -9.06
C ASP A 422 -6.56 -27.79 -8.54
N GLY A 423 -5.41 -27.55 -9.17
CA GLY A 423 -4.43 -26.56 -8.73
C GLY A 423 -3.45 -27.05 -7.66
N SER A 424 -3.64 -28.27 -7.11
CA SER A 424 -2.73 -28.87 -6.13
C SER A 424 -1.41 -29.33 -6.73
N ARG A 425 -0.35 -29.47 -5.92
CA ARG A 425 0.93 -29.97 -6.43
C ARG A 425 0.86 -31.47 -6.68
N PRO A 426 1.25 -31.99 -7.87
CA PRO A 426 1.35 -33.42 -8.08
C PRO A 426 2.38 -34.03 -7.13
N ASN A 427 2.02 -35.17 -6.57
CA ASN A 427 2.84 -36.00 -5.69
C ASN A 427 2.84 -37.46 -6.19
N GLU A 428 3.54 -38.32 -5.47
CA GLU A 428 3.77 -39.72 -5.81
C GLU A 428 2.49 -40.59 -5.77
N LEU A 429 1.40 -40.06 -5.21
CA LEU A 429 0.07 -40.68 -5.19
C LEU A 429 -0.87 -40.07 -6.23
N SER A 430 -0.48 -38.97 -6.88
CA SER A 430 -1.30 -38.34 -7.93
C SER A 430 -1.45 -39.27 -9.15
N PRO A 431 -2.56 -39.15 -9.90
CA PRO A 431 -2.80 -39.92 -11.11
C PRO A 431 -1.63 -39.86 -12.10
N VAL A 432 -1.38 -40.97 -12.79
CA VAL A 432 -0.35 -41.10 -13.83
C VAL A 432 -0.92 -40.68 -15.18
N ILE A 433 -0.12 -40.01 -16.01
CA ILE A 433 -0.41 -39.80 -17.44
C ILE A 433 0.24 -40.96 -18.21
N ASP A 434 -0.56 -41.95 -18.59
CA ASP A 434 -0.15 -43.11 -19.41
C ASP A 434 -0.77 -43.09 -20.83
N HIS A 435 -1.64 -42.12 -21.11
CA HIS A 435 -2.19 -41.81 -22.43
C HIS A 435 -2.33 -40.30 -22.64
N PRO A 436 -2.43 -39.81 -23.90
CA PRO A 436 -2.74 -38.41 -24.16
C PRO A 436 -4.06 -37.98 -23.50
N LEU A 437 -4.12 -36.74 -23.00
CA LEU A 437 -5.30 -36.19 -22.34
C LEU A 437 -6.13 -35.37 -23.34
N GLU A 438 -7.44 -35.63 -23.41
CA GLU A 438 -8.35 -34.79 -24.19
C GLU A 438 -8.75 -33.55 -23.38
N ILE A 439 -8.40 -32.37 -23.89
CA ILE A 439 -8.70 -31.08 -23.27
C ILE A 439 -9.87 -30.46 -24.02
N GLU A 440 -11.07 -30.68 -23.52
CA GLU A 440 -12.32 -30.21 -24.14
C GLU A 440 -12.87 -28.92 -23.53
N LYS A 441 -12.40 -28.61 -22.32
CA LYS A 441 -12.91 -27.53 -21.48
C LYS A 441 -11.81 -26.92 -20.62
N THR A 442 -12.15 -25.88 -19.86
CA THR A 442 -11.16 -25.19 -19.01
C THR A 442 -10.51 -26.19 -18.06
N THR A 443 -9.19 -26.35 -18.18
CA THR A 443 -8.41 -27.36 -17.45
C THR A 443 -7.07 -26.77 -17.03
N ILE A 444 -6.73 -26.90 -15.75
CA ILE A 444 -5.46 -26.44 -15.18
C ILE A 444 -4.59 -27.66 -14.93
N ILE A 445 -3.63 -27.95 -15.79
CA ILE A 445 -2.75 -29.11 -15.62
C ILE A 445 -1.50 -28.70 -14.84
N ARG A 446 -1.23 -29.39 -13.73
CA ARG A 446 0.08 -29.37 -13.06
C ARG A 446 0.69 -30.76 -13.16
N ALA A 447 1.84 -30.88 -13.81
CA ALA A 447 2.48 -32.16 -14.10
C ALA A 447 3.92 -32.23 -13.61
N ARG A 448 4.36 -33.43 -13.19
CA ARG A 448 5.72 -33.70 -12.68
C ARG A 448 6.17 -35.13 -13.01
N GLY A 449 7.42 -35.28 -13.44
CA GLY A 449 8.04 -36.58 -13.69
C GLY A 449 8.74 -37.15 -12.46
N TYR A 450 8.59 -38.46 -12.25
CA TYR A 450 9.19 -39.24 -11.16
C TYR A 450 9.96 -40.44 -11.72
N LYS A 451 11.10 -40.75 -11.10
CA LYS A 451 11.88 -41.96 -11.36
C LYS A 451 12.55 -42.42 -10.06
N PRO A 452 12.51 -43.71 -9.70
CA PRO A 452 13.18 -44.21 -8.50
C PRO A 452 14.65 -43.79 -8.44
N GLY A 453 15.06 -43.23 -7.30
CA GLY A 453 16.42 -42.73 -7.10
C GLY A 453 16.73 -41.36 -7.70
N TYR A 454 15.82 -40.73 -8.44
CA TYR A 454 16.06 -39.41 -9.04
C TYR A 454 15.26 -38.31 -8.35
N SER A 455 15.83 -37.11 -8.31
CA SER A 455 15.06 -35.92 -7.98
C SER A 455 13.97 -35.68 -9.04
N PRO A 456 12.71 -35.46 -8.64
CA PRO A 456 11.62 -35.33 -9.58
C PRO A 456 11.69 -33.99 -10.30
N THR A 457 11.20 -33.94 -11.54
CA THR A 457 11.30 -32.76 -12.41
C THR A 457 10.71 -31.52 -11.74
N PRO A 458 11.04 -30.29 -12.18
CA PRO A 458 10.21 -29.14 -11.85
C PRO A 458 8.74 -29.40 -12.21
N ILE A 459 7.80 -28.85 -11.43
CA ILE A 459 6.37 -28.89 -11.77
C ILE A 459 6.15 -27.94 -12.92
N ILE A 460 5.55 -28.44 -14.00
CA ILE A 460 5.04 -27.61 -15.09
C ILE A 460 3.57 -27.36 -14.86
N THR A 461 3.18 -26.09 -14.93
CA THR A 461 1.78 -25.67 -14.91
C THR A 461 1.39 -25.21 -16.31
N ARG A 462 0.20 -25.58 -16.75
CA ARG A 462 -0.45 -25.08 -17.96
C ARG A 462 -1.93 -24.85 -17.70
N SER A 463 -2.37 -23.61 -17.82
CA SER A 463 -3.77 -23.24 -17.86
C SER A 463 -4.28 -23.22 -19.29
N TYR A 464 -5.21 -24.12 -19.59
CA TYR A 464 -5.97 -24.15 -20.83
C TYR A 464 -7.36 -23.59 -20.54
N ILE A 465 -7.57 -22.31 -20.85
CA ILE A 465 -8.80 -21.60 -20.49
C ILE A 465 -9.74 -21.55 -21.70
N PHE A 466 -10.96 -22.04 -21.52
CA PHE A 466 -12.05 -21.93 -22.49
C PHE A 466 -13.08 -20.98 -21.92
N PRO A 467 -13.07 -19.68 -22.27
CA PRO A 467 -13.95 -18.70 -21.61
C PRO A 467 -15.42 -19.10 -21.59
N ALA A 468 -15.93 -19.70 -22.68
CA ALA A 468 -17.31 -20.15 -22.78
C ALA A 468 -17.70 -21.28 -21.81
N ASP A 469 -16.73 -22.05 -21.30
CA ASP A 469 -16.96 -23.16 -20.37
C ASP A 469 -17.32 -22.68 -18.95
N ARG A 470 -16.83 -21.49 -18.54
CA ARG A 470 -16.90 -21.03 -17.13
C ARG A 470 -17.78 -19.81 -16.90
N ILE A 471 -18.40 -19.24 -17.94
CA ILE A 471 -19.27 -18.07 -17.75
C ILE A 471 -20.55 -18.37 -16.99
N ASP A 472 -21.00 -19.63 -16.98
CA ASP A 472 -22.21 -20.05 -16.25
C ASP A 472 -21.91 -20.67 -14.89
N ASP A 473 -20.63 -20.66 -14.47
CA ASP A 473 -20.25 -21.07 -13.12
C ASP A 473 -21.08 -20.29 -12.09
N SER A 474 -21.73 -21.02 -11.18
CA SER A 474 -22.54 -20.43 -10.11
C SER A 474 -23.67 -19.51 -10.60
N ALA A 475 -24.20 -19.73 -11.81
CA ALA A 475 -25.36 -18.97 -12.32
C ALA A 475 -26.61 -19.15 -11.42
N ASP A 476 -26.70 -20.28 -10.73
CA ASP A 476 -27.69 -20.58 -9.70
C ASP A 476 -27.43 -19.88 -8.35
N GLY A 477 -26.24 -19.30 -8.16
CA GLY A 477 -25.80 -18.65 -6.92
C GLY A 477 -25.09 -19.60 -5.94
N LEU A 478 -24.91 -20.88 -6.30
CA LEU A 478 -24.21 -21.87 -5.46
C LEU A 478 -22.72 -21.94 -5.83
N PRO A 479 -21.82 -22.21 -4.87
CA PRO A 479 -20.41 -22.43 -5.17
C PRO A 479 -20.19 -23.54 -6.22
N PRO A 480 -19.15 -23.43 -7.06
CA PRO A 480 -18.75 -24.54 -7.91
C PRO A 480 -18.39 -25.79 -7.07
N ALA A 481 -18.43 -26.96 -7.68
CA ALA A 481 -18.02 -28.19 -7.00
C ALA A 481 -16.62 -28.06 -6.37
N ASN A 482 -16.48 -28.51 -5.13
CA ASN A 482 -15.26 -28.43 -4.31
C ASN A 482 -14.83 -27.01 -3.87
N TYR A 483 -15.65 -25.98 -4.12
CA TYR A 483 -15.44 -24.66 -3.55
C TYR A 483 -16.29 -24.46 -2.28
N PRO A 484 -15.77 -23.75 -1.28
CA PRO A 484 -16.51 -23.54 -0.04
C PRO A 484 -17.61 -22.49 -0.20
N TYR A 485 -18.67 -22.64 0.60
CA TYR A 485 -19.77 -21.68 0.71
C TYR A 485 -19.35 -20.37 1.39
N GLU A 486 -18.28 -20.38 2.18
CA GLU A 486 -17.76 -19.23 2.92
C GLU A 486 -16.26 -19.07 2.68
N TRP A 487 -15.77 -17.83 2.78
CA TRP A 487 -14.35 -17.49 2.68
C TRP A 487 -13.84 -17.05 4.06
N GLY A 488 -13.79 -17.98 5.01
CA GLY A 488 -13.65 -17.65 6.42
C GLY A 488 -14.84 -16.82 6.90
N VAL A 489 -14.59 -15.67 7.54
CA VAL A 489 -15.67 -14.76 7.99
C VAL A 489 -16.33 -13.93 6.86
N GLY A 490 -15.85 -14.07 5.62
CA GLY A 490 -16.37 -13.39 4.43
C GLY A 490 -17.39 -14.22 3.63
N LYS A 491 -18.17 -13.53 2.80
CA LYS A 491 -19.21 -14.17 1.95
C LYS A 491 -18.63 -14.58 0.60
N SER A 492 -18.90 -15.82 0.19
CA SER A 492 -18.48 -16.29 -1.13
C SER A 492 -19.37 -15.74 -2.25
N ASN A 493 -18.75 -15.41 -3.37
CA ASN A 493 -19.43 -15.10 -4.61
C ASN A 493 -18.52 -15.53 -5.77
N TYR A 494 -18.94 -16.55 -6.53
CA TYR A 494 -18.14 -17.10 -7.63
C TYR A 494 -18.69 -16.77 -9.02
N GLY A 495 -19.99 -16.50 -9.13
CA GLY A 495 -20.69 -16.42 -10.41
C GLY A 495 -20.67 -15.04 -11.08
N MET A 496 -20.99 -15.06 -12.37
CA MET A 496 -21.38 -13.86 -13.11
C MET A 496 -22.88 -13.60 -12.97
N ASP A 497 -23.31 -12.39 -13.31
CA ASP A 497 -24.72 -12.00 -13.36
C ASP A 497 -25.46 -12.87 -14.38
N ALA A 498 -26.32 -13.78 -13.90
CA ALA A 498 -27.08 -14.71 -14.73
C ALA A 498 -28.02 -14.00 -15.73
N GLY A 499 -28.44 -12.75 -15.44
CA GLY A 499 -29.20 -11.94 -16.39
C GLY A 499 -28.37 -11.46 -17.58
N ILE A 500 -27.04 -11.43 -17.45
CA ILE A 500 -26.11 -11.15 -18.54
C ILE A 500 -25.74 -12.44 -19.28
N THR A 501 -25.43 -13.52 -18.56
CA THR A 501 -24.92 -14.75 -19.19
C THR A 501 -26.01 -15.56 -19.89
N GLY A 502 -27.27 -15.44 -19.44
CA GLY A 502 -28.44 -16.07 -20.05
C GLY A 502 -29.03 -15.30 -21.24
N ASP A 503 -28.69 -14.01 -21.43
CA ASP A 503 -29.10 -13.23 -22.60
C ASP A 503 -28.10 -13.43 -23.75
N HIS A 504 -28.55 -13.90 -24.91
CA HIS A 504 -27.68 -14.21 -26.05
C HIS A 504 -26.79 -13.03 -26.47
N LYS A 505 -27.34 -11.81 -26.54
CA LYS A 505 -26.61 -10.61 -26.99
C LYS A 505 -25.54 -10.22 -25.97
N TYR A 506 -25.87 -10.25 -24.68
CA TYR A 506 -24.91 -9.91 -23.65
C TYR A 506 -23.87 -11.01 -23.43
N ARG A 507 -24.24 -12.28 -23.59
CA ARG A 507 -23.33 -13.43 -23.57
C ARG A 507 -22.21 -13.28 -24.60
N GLU A 508 -22.54 -12.99 -25.86
CA GLU A 508 -21.54 -12.73 -26.90
C GLU A 508 -20.60 -11.57 -26.53
N LYS A 509 -21.15 -10.52 -25.92
CA LYS A 509 -20.37 -9.36 -25.49
C LYS A 509 -19.42 -9.71 -24.34
N VAL A 510 -19.86 -10.48 -23.34
CA VAL A 510 -18.98 -10.95 -22.25
C VAL A 510 -17.85 -11.78 -22.83
N LEU A 511 -18.16 -12.72 -23.72
CA LEU A 511 -17.13 -13.54 -24.38
C LEU A 511 -16.10 -12.65 -25.08
N LYS A 512 -16.52 -11.71 -25.94
CA LYS A 512 -15.60 -10.75 -26.58
C LYS A 512 -14.74 -10.00 -25.57
N SER A 513 -15.33 -9.54 -24.46
CA SER A 513 -14.58 -8.84 -23.41
C SER A 513 -13.53 -9.69 -22.70
N LEU A 514 -13.77 -11.00 -22.51
CA LEU A 514 -12.80 -11.92 -21.90
C LEU A 514 -11.55 -12.13 -22.78
N TRP A 515 -11.69 -11.95 -24.09
CA TRP A 515 -10.57 -12.03 -25.06
C TRP A 515 -9.87 -10.69 -25.31
N ALA A 516 -10.45 -9.58 -24.84
CA ALA A 516 -10.05 -8.26 -25.31
C ALA A 516 -8.71 -7.76 -24.75
N ILE A 517 -8.26 -8.32 -23.62
CA ILE A 517 -6.96 -8.01 -23.00
C ILE A 517 -6.31 -9.30 -22.46
N PRO A 518 -4.98 -9.33 -22.27
CA PRO A 518 -4.33 -10.52 -21.75
C PRO A 518 -4.78 -10.87 -20.33
N SER A 519 -4.60 -12.13 -19.95
CA SER A 519 -5.12 -12.70 -18.70
C SER A 519 -4.01 -13.29 -17.86
N TYR A 520 -4.01 -13.05 -16.55
CA TYR A 520 -3.27 -13.91 -15.64
C TYR A 520 -4.08 -15.15 -15.31
N SER A 521 -3.39 -16.27 -15.12
CA SER A 521 -3.94 -17.49 -14.51
C SER A 521 -3.11 -17.90 -13.32
N VAL A 522 -3.77 -18.13 -12.18
CA VAL A 522 -3.14 -18.59 -10.94
C VAL A 522 -3.60 -20.02 -10.67
N ALA A 523 -2.62 -20.93 -10.51
CA ALA A 523 -2.87 -22.30 -10.06
C ALA A 523 -2.38 -22.46 -8.61
N ILE A 524 -3.29 -22.80 -7.71
CA ILE A 524 -3.06 -22.85 -6.26
C ILE A 524 -3.96 -23.90 -5.60
N GLU A 525 -3.46 -24.56 -4.55
CA GLU A 525 -4.26 -25.44 -3.69
C GLU A 525 -5.42 -24.64 -3.06
N HIS A 526 -6.64 -25.18 -3.10
CA HIS A 526 -7.82 -24.45 -2.65
C HIS A 526 -7.76 -24.13 -1.14
N GLU A 527 -7.13 -24.99 -0.34
CA GLU A 527 -6.93 -24.79 1.10
C GLU A 527 -6.03 -23.60 1.41
N ASN A 528 -5.08 -23.30 0.51
CA ASN A 528 -4.22 -22.12 0.63
C ASN A 528 -5.00 -20.82 0.38
N LEU A 529 -6.16 -20.89 -0.26
CA LEU A 529 -7.08 -19.76 -0.39
C LEU A 529 -8.08 -19.73 0.75
N PHE A 530 -8.79 -20.83 1.02
CA PHE A 530 -10.05 -20.74 1.76
C PHE A 530 -10.10 -21.49 3.09
N SER A 531 -9.10 -22.30 3.44
CA SER A 531 -9.17 -23.06 4.71
C SER A 531 -8.98 -22.16 5.93
N ASP A 532 -9.63 -22.50 7.04
CA ASP A 532 -9.44 -21.78 8.32
C ASP A 532 -8.05 -21.97 8.90
N GLU A 533 -7.29 -22.99 8.47
CA GLU A 533 -5.94 -23.22 8.97
C GLU A 533 -4.90 -22.35 8.23
N ASN A 534 -5.03 -22.25 6.91
CA ASN A 534 -3.97 -21.70 6.06
C ASN A 534 -4.48 -20.79 4.92
N GLY A 535 -5.78 -20.56 4.78
CA GLY A 535 -6.37 -19.82 3.66
C GLY A 535 -6.11 -18.31 3.69
N ILE A 536 -5.53 -17.74 2.63
CA ILE A 536 -5.29 -16.28 2.55
C ILE A 536 -6.56 -15.44 2.27
N TYR A 537 -7.67 -16.03 1.83
CA TYR A 537 -8.99 -15.39 1.86
C TYR A 537 -9.62 -15.49 3.25
N ALA A 538 -9.52 -16.65 3.91
CA ALA A 538 -10.04 -16.83 5.26
C ALA A 538 -9.34 -15.90 6.27
N HIS A 539 -8.06 -15.59 6.03
CA HIS A 539 -7.22 -14.72 6.85
C HIS A 539 -6.58 -13.60 6.03
N ALA A 540 -7.43 -12.82 5.37
CA ALA A 540 -6.98 -11.76 4.46
C ALA A 540 -6.11 -10.71 5.16
N GLY A 541 -6.22 -10.55 6.49
CA GLY A 541 -5.42 -9.63 7.30
C GLY A 541 -3.97 -10.09 7.54
N TRP A 542 -3.60 -11.36 7.30
CA TRP A 542 -2.24 -11.86 7.56
C TRP A 542 -1.15 -11.13 6.76
N HIS A 543 0.02 -10.95 7.39
CA HIS A 543 1.19 -10.30 6.80
C HIS A 543 2.49 -11.12 6.92
N GLY A 544 3.56 -10.55 6.36
CA GLY A 544 4.90 -11.13 6.44
C GLY A 544 5.07 -12.37 5.56
N ARG A 545 6.11 -13.14 5.85
CA ARG A 545 6.45 -14.41 5.18
C ARG A 545 5.45 -15.52 5.50
N LYS A 546 4.93 -15.56 6.73
CA LYS A 546 3.90 -16.52 7.16
C LYS A 546 2.59 -16.44 6.37
N ALA A 547 2.28 -15.29 5.76
CA ALA A 547 1.10 -15.10 4.92
C ALA A 547 1.30 -15.53 3.46
N GLU A 548 2.52 -15.86 3.04
CA GLU A 548 2.80 -16.25 1.65
C GLU A 548 2.39 -17.72 1.41
N ARG A 549 1.71 -18.00 0.29
CA ARG A 549 1.31 -19.34 -0.17
C ARG A 549 1.97 -19.68 -1.48
N ASN A 550 2.26 -20.96 -1.70
CA ASN A 550 2.88 -21.38 -2.95
C ASN A 550 1.82 -21.43 -4.06
N CYS A 551 2.10 -20.80 -5.20
CA CYS A 551 1.27 -20.85 -6.39
C CYS A 551 2.13 -20.89 -7.66
N SER A 552 1.51 -21.23 -8.78
CA SER A 552 2.02 -20.90 -10.11
C SER A 552 1.21 -19.75 -10.68
N ILE A 553 1.88 -18.77 -11.27
CA ILE A 553 1.24 -17.70 -12.03
C ILE A 553 1.68 -17.78 -13.49
N GLU A 554 0.72 -17.62 -14.38
CA GLU A 554 0.89 -17.58 -15.82
C GLU A 554 0.33 -16.28 -16.37
N LEU A 555 1.04 -15.63 -17.30
CA LEU A 555 0.46 -14.62 -18.17
C LEU A 555 0.08 -15.32 -19.46
N LEU A 556 -1.22 -15.35 -19.76
CA LEU A 556 -1.78 -15.98 -20.93
C LEU A 556 -1.76 -15.00 -22.11
N PRO A 557 -1.21 -15.41 -23.26
CA PRO A 557 -1.16 -14.57 -24.46
C PRO A 557 -2.57 -14.28 -25.02
N THR A 558 -2.72 -13.14 -25.69
CA THR A 558 -3.88 -12.82 -26.54
C THR A 558 -3.72 -13.44 -27.94
N GLU A 559 -4.82 -13.58 -28.68
CA GLU A 559 -4.81 -14.20 -30.03
C GLU A 559 -3.92 -13.45 -31.03
N ASP A 560 -3.65 -12.16 -30.81
CA ASP A 560 -2.78 -11.33 -31.67
C ASP A 560 -1.28 -11.67 -31.55
N GLY A 561 -0.89 -12.48 -30.56
CA GLY A 561 0.47 -12.98 -30.38
C GLY A 561 1.53 -11.92 -30.02
N GLN A 562 1.12 -10.68 -29.72
CA GLN A 562 2.04 -9.58 -29.38
C GLN A 562 2.75 -9.80 -28.05
N GLU A 563 2.12 -10.51 -27.12
CA GLU A 563 2.66 -10.83 -25.80
C GLU A 563 2.70 -12.35 -25.61
N HIS A 564 3.90 -12.96 -25.62
CA HIS A 564 4.06 -14.42 -25.56
C HIS A 564 3.73 -15.07 -24.21
N GLY A 565 3.59 -14.27 -23.15
CA GLY A 565 3.28 -14.77 -21.81
C GLY A 565 4.48 -15.42 -21.09
N PHE A 566 4.23 -15.88 -19.86
CA PHE A 566 5.23 -16.60 -19.06
C PHE A 566 4.55 -17.54 -18.08
N GLN A 567 5.28 -18.55 -17.59
CA GLN A 567 4.88 -19.35 -16.42
C GLN A 567 5.99 -19.29 -15.37
N ILE A 568 5.63 -19.04 -14.12
CA ILE A 568 6.57 -19.00 -13.01
C ILE A 568 5.87 -19.36 -11.69
N ASN A 569 6.61 -20.03 -10.80
CA ASN A 569 6.13 -20.26 -9.43
C ASN A 569 6.44 -19.05 -8.55
N ALA A 570 5.52 -18.72 -7.64
CA ALA A 570 5.61 -17.55 -6.78
C ALA A 570 4.96 -17.79 -5.42
N GLY A 571 5.39 -17.00 -4.43
CA GLY A 571 4.63 -16.80 -3.21
C GLY A 571 3.49 -15.82 -3.47
N ILE A 572 2.26 -16.14 -3.11
CA ILE A 572 1.10 -15.25 -3.21
C ILE A 572 0.59 -14.90 -1.81
N ARG A 573 0.14 -13.67 -1.62
CA ARG A 573 -0.61 -13.27 -0.43
C ARG A 573 -1.58 -12.12 -0.73
N MET A 574 -2.49 -11.86 0.19
CA MET A 574 -3.38 -10.70 0.11
C MET A 574 -2.60 -9.39 0.23
N ARG A 575 -3.08 -8.40 -0.52
CA ARG A 575 -2.46 -7.08 -0.63
C ARG A 575 -3.48 -5.98 -0.32
N GLY A 576 -2.96 -4.93 0.31
CA GLY A 576 -3.71 -3.73 0.69
C GLY A 576 -3.88 -3.65 2.19
N GLY A 577 -4.64 -2.65 2.64
CA GLY A 577 -4.96 -2.41 4.04
C GLY A 577 -6.44 -2.61 4.27
N PHE A 578 -7.22 -1.55 4.02
CA PHE A 578 -8.68 -1.56 4.09
C PHE A 578 -9.33 -2.62 3.19
N SER A 579 -8.80 -2.82 1.98
CA SER A 579 -9.28 -3.75 0.95
C SER A 579 -9.29 -5.24 1.33
N ARG A 580 -8.71 -5.60 2.47
CA ARG A 580 -8.61 -6.97 2.97
C ARG A 580 -9.60 -7.25 4.09
N GLN A 581 -10.50 -6.32 4.36
CA GLN A 581 -11.56 -6.56 5.33
C GLN A 581 -12.45 -7.73 4.86
N PRO A 582 -12.89 -8.60 5.77
CA PRO A 582 -13.61 -9.82 5.41
C PRO A 582 -14.88 -9.65 4.58
N HIS A 583 -15.55 -8.50 4.69
CA HIS A 583 -16.77 -8.23 3.93
C HIS A 583 -16.51 -7.78 2.48
N VAL A 584 -15.24 -7.56 2.10
CA VAL A 584 -14.85 -7.20 0.74
C VAL A 584 -14.63 -8.49 -0.06
N PRO A 585 -15.42 -8.78 -1.11
CA PRO A 585 -15.34 -10.08 -1.79
C PRO A 585 -14.18 -10.19 -2.79
N LYS A 586 -13.66 -9.07 -3.30
CA LYS A 586 -12.57 -9.06 -4.28
C LYS A 586 -11.33 -8.41 -3.67
N HIS A 587 -10.28 -9.19 -3.48
CA HIS A 587 -9.02 -8.70 -2.92
C HIS A 587 -7.92 -8.55 -3.98
N GLY A 588 -6.98 -7.64 -3.72
CA GLY A 588 -5.75 -7.55 -4.49
C GLY A 588 -4.73 -8.59 -4.04
N PHE A 589 -3.89 -9.05 -4.96
CA PHE A 589 -2.83 -10.02 -4.68
C PHE A 589 -1.44 -9.40 -4.81
N ARG A 590 -0.50 -9.92 -4.03
CA ARG A 590 0.94 -9.70 -4.26
C ARG A 590 1.61 -11.02 -4.54
N PHE A 591 2.42 -11.04 -5.60
CA PHE A 591 3.28 -12.16 -5.97
C PHE A 591 4.73 -11.86 -5.61
N PHE A 592 5.42 -12.86 -5.06
CA PHE A 592 6.81 -12.81 -4.65
C PHE A 592 7.63 -13.87 -5.39
N PHE A 593 8.65 -13.43 -6.10
CA PHE A 593 9.61 -14.30 -6.76
C PHE A 593 10.79 -14.50 -5.83
N ARG A 594 10.98 -15.73 -5.37
CA ARG A 594 11.98 -16.08 -4.35
C ARG A 594 12.48 -17.50 -4.60
N PRO A 595 13.74 -17.79 -4.22
CA PRO A 595 14.28 -19.15 -4.34
C PRO A 595 13.38 -20.22 -3.75
N ARG A 596 12.67 -19.94 -2.65
CA ARG A 596 11.73 -20.87 -2.02
C ARG A 596 10.66 -21.44 -2.96
N TYR A 597 10.17 -20.61 -3.87
CA TYR A 597 9.10 -20.98 -4.80
C TYR A 597 9.64 -21.41 -6.16
N GLY A 598 10.88 -21.08 -6.48
CA GLY A 598 11.51 -21.37 -7.76
C GLY A 598 12.49 -20.27 -8.13
N ALA A 599 12.18 -19.49 -9.17
CA ALA A 599 13.05 -18.42 -9.62
C ALA A 599 13.10 -17.26 -8.60
N ARG A 600 14.30 -16.70 -8.41
CA ARG A 600 14.54 -15.53 -7.51
C ARG A 600 13.91 -14.24 -8.02
N ARG A 601 13.69 -14.13 -9.34
CA ARG A 601 13.12 -12.95 -10.00
C ARG A 601 12.28 -13.43 -11.19
N LEU A 602 11.21 -12.71 -11.48
CA LEU A 602 10.58 -12.76 -12.80
C LEU A 602 11.45 -11.94 -13.74
N LYS A 603 11.90 -12.52 -14.85
CA LYS A 603 12.62 -11.83 -15.93
C LYS A 603 11.68 -11.74 -17.12
N TYR A 604 11.03 -10.61 -17.28
CA TYR A 604 9.99 -10.41 -18.29
C TYR A 604 9.74 -8.92 -18.50
N ASP A 605 9.47 -8.49 -19.72
CA ASP A 605 9.16 -7.10 -20.04
C ASP A 605 7.67 -6.80 -19.83
N LEU A 606 7.25 -6.63 -18.57
CA LEU A 606 5.82 -6.49 -18.22
C LEU A 606 5.18 -5.19 -18.72
N PHE A 607 5.97 -4.12 -18.88
CA PHE A 607 5.44 -2.76 -19.09
C PHE A 607 6.01 -2.07 -20.34
N GLY A 608 6.93 -2.72 -21.07
CA GLY A 608 7.51 -2.18 -22.29
C GLY A 608 8.43 -0.97 -22.06
N GLY A 609 8.95 -0.41 -23.16
CA GLY A 609 9.75 0.82 -23.14
C GLY A 609 10.95 0.75 -22.19
N ASN A 610 11.17 1.82 -21.42
CA ASN A 610 12.25 1.95 -20.44
C ASN A 610 11.90 1.42 -19.03
N ALA A 611 10.82 0.63 -18.89
CA ALA A 611 10.47 0.02 -17.62
C ALA A 611 11.47 -1.10 -17.22
N ALA A 612 11.44 -1.46 -15.93
CA ALA A 612 12.21 -2.57 -15.38
C ALA A 612 11.90 -3.88 -16.12
N LYS A 613 12.94 -4.68 -16.36
CA LYS A 613 12.85 -5.96 -17.09
C LYS A 613 12.94 -7.19 -16.18
N GLU A 614 13.08 -6.95 -14.88
CA GLU A 614 13.05 -7.98 -13.86
C GLU A 614 12.33 -7.49 -12.61
N PHE A 615 11.74 -8.42 -11.86
CA PHE A 615 10.92 -8.11 -10.69
C PHE A 615 11.17 -9.12 -9.57
N SER A 616 11.32 -8.62 -8.34
CA SER A 616 11.29 -9.47 -7.13
C SER A 616 9.86 -9.69 -6.61
N HIS A 617 8.93 -8.82 -6.99
CA HIS A 617 7.52 -8.89 -6.67
C HIS A 617 6.70 -8.02 -7.62
N ILE A 618 5.43 -8.36 -7.79
CA ILE A 618 4.43 -7.56 -8.50
C ILE A 618 3.11 -7.58 -7.72
N ASP A 619 2.34 -6.50 -7.83
CA ASP A 619 0.97 -6.44 -7.31
C ASP A 619 -0.02 -6.66 -8.46
N LEU A 620 -1.04 -7.50 -8.26
CA LEU A 620 -2.29 -7.42 -9.01
C LEU A 620 -3.28 -6.64 -8.15
N ARG A 621 -3.42 -5.35 -8.45
CA ARG A 621 -4.35 -4.45 -7.76
C ARG A 621 -5.76 -4.65 -8.31
N CYS A 622 -6.76 -4.64 -7.46
CA CYS A 622 -8.12 -4.28 -7.87
C CYS A 622 -8.43 -2.88 -7.34
N SER A 623 -9.22 -2.11 -8.09
CA SER A 623 -9.77 -0.84 -7.59
C SER A 623 -10.73 -1.15 -6.46
N GLN A 624 -10.60 -0.47 -5.32
CA GLN A 624 -11.38 -0.83 -4.13
C GLN A 624 -12.45 0.22 -3.91
N ASN A 625 -12.05 1.47 -3.73
CA ASN A 625 -12.99 2.56 -3.70
C ASN A 625 -13.51 2.84 -5.12
N TYR A 626 -14.79 3.18 -5.19
CA TYR A 626 -15.47 3.44 -6.45
C TYR A 626 -15.38 2.25 -7.43
N ALA A 627 -15.56 1.03 -6.92
CA ALA A 627 -15.63 -0.18 -7.74
C ALA A 627 -16.98 -0.89 -7.53
N TRP A 628 -17.35 -1.77 -8.45
CA TRP A 628 -18.67 -2.41 -8.36
C TRP A 628 -18.76 -3.49 -7.27
N HIS A 629 -17.68 -4.25 -7.06
CA HIS A 629 -17.60 -5.24 -5.98
C HIS A 629 -17.59 -4.62 -4.58
N HIS A 630 -17.38 -3.29 -4.47
CA HIS A 630 -17.24 -2.57 -3.22
C HIS A 630 -18.17 -1.34 -3.21
N GLY A 631 -19.42 -1.56 -2.82
CA GLY A 631 -20.41 -0.49 -2.61
C GLY A 631 -21.17 -0.03 -3.86
N PHE A 632 -21.07 -0.72 -5.00
CA PHE A 632 -21.92 -0.49 -6.19
C PHE A 632 -21.84 0.94 -6.77
N SER A 633 -20.66 1.56 -6.70
CA SER A 633 -20.51 3.00 -6.98
C SER A 633 -20.80 3.37 -8.43
N SER A 634 -21.63 4.39 -8.64
CA SER A 634 -21.81 5.08 -9.93
C SER A 634 -20.57 5.87 -10.35
N LYS A 635 -19.62 6.11 -9.43
CA LYS A 635 -18.37 6.84 -9.70
C LYS A 635 -17.25 5.92 -10.18
N ALA A 636 -17.56 4.71 -10.64
CA ALA A 636 -16.51 3.77 -11.04
C ALA A 636 -15.74 4.25 -12.27
N LEU A 637 -14.41 4.30 -12.17
CA LEU A 637 -13.50 4.63 -13.28
C LEU A 637 -12.40 3.59 -13.50
N TYR A 638 -11.99 2.87 -12.45
CA TYR A 638 -10.88 1.90 -12.43
C TYR A 638 -9.47 2.45 -12.76
N VAL A 639 -9.35 3.62 -13.39
CA VAL A 639 -8.07 4.20 -13.87
C VAL A 639 -7.47 5.29 -12.99
N ARG A 640 -8.17 5.77 -11.95
CA ARG A 640 -7.75 6.94 -11.13
C ARG A 640 -6.32 6.84 -10.62
N ASP A 641 -6.00 5.75 -9.94
CA ASP A 641 -4.69 5.52 -9.35
C ASP A 641 -3.58 5.42 -10.43
N GLN A 642 -3.83 4.72 -11.53
CA GLN A 642 -2.87 4.64 -12.64
C GLN A 642 -2.68 5.99 -13.36
N LEU A 643 -3.74 6.77 -13.55
CA LEU A 643 -3.64 8.09 -14.20
C LEU A 643 -2.74 9.03 -13.39
N ASN A 644 -2.89 9.08 -12.07
CA ASN A 644 -2.04 9.95 -11.25
C ASN A 644 -0.56 9.51 -11.27
N ARG A 645 -0.28 8.21 -11.37
CA ARG A 645 1.10 7.73 -11.60
C ARG A 645 1.62 8.06 -12.99
N ASP A 646 0.77 8.01 -14.01
CA ASP A 646 1.14 8.43 -15.37
C ASP A 646 1.47 9.94 -15.42
N LEU A 647 0.74 10.77 -14.67
CA LEU A 647 1.05 12.19 -14.53
C LEU A 647 2.42 12.39 -13.88
N GLN A 648 2.72 11.66 -12.80
CA GLN A 648 4.05 11.73 -12.17
C GLN A 648 5.17 11.31 -13.14
N LEU A 649 4.94 10.27 -13.92
CA LEU A 649 5.88 9.83 -14.95
C LEU A 649 6.06 10.89 -16.05
N ALA A 650 4.96 11.49 -16.52
CA ALA A 650 4.99 12.54 -17.54
C ALA A 650 5.71 13.81 -17.07
N MET A 651 5.72 14.08 -15.76
CA MET A 651 6.51 15.17 -15.16
C MET A 651 8.01 14.85 -15.03
N GLY A 652 8.45 13.66 -15.49
CA GLY A 652 9.86 13.24 -15.48
C GLY A 652 10.31 12.53 -14.20
N HIS A 653 9.37 12.17 -13.30
CA HIS A 653 9.69 11.50 -12.05
C HIS A 653 9.53 9.97 -12.13
N PRO A 654 10.26 9.20 -11.30
CA PRO A 654 9.96 7.79 -11.10
C PRO A 654 8.51 7.63 -10.61
N ALA A 655 7.77 6.69 -11.22
CA ALA A 655 6.41 6.35 -10.81
C ALA A 655 6.11 4.88 -11.13
N PRO A 656 5.39 4.12 -10.28
CA PRO A 656 5.10 2.72 -10.57
C PRO A 656 4.31 2.53 -11.87
N ARG A 657 4.84 1.70 -12.78
CA ARG A 657 4.15 1.35 -14.03
C ARG A 657 3.01 0.38 -13.73
N GLY A 658 2.02 0.36 -14.62
CA GLY A 658 0.94 -0.61 -14.55
C GLY A 658 0.13 -0.75 -15.83
N ASN A 659 -0.48 -1.92 -15.96
CA ASN A 659 -1.29 -2.35 -17.10
C ASN A 659 -2.53 -3.11 -16.59
N PHE A 660 -3.59 -3.16 -17.39
CA PHE A 660 -4.80 -3.89 -17.02
C PHE A 660 -4.83 -5.28 -17.63
N ARG A 661 -5.26 -6.26 -16.84
CA ARG A 661 -5.32 -7.68 -17.20
C ARG A 661 -6.54 -8.33 -16.56
N HIS A 662 -7.06 -9.37 -17.19
CA HIS A 662 -8.01 -10.28 -16.55
C HIS A 662 -7.27 -11.18 -15.56
N LEU A 663 -8.00 -11.76 -14.60
CA LEU A 663 -7.48 -12.76 -13.68
C LEU A 663 -8.37 -14.00 -13.67
N TYR A 664 -7.74 -15.17 -13.77
CA TYR A 664 -8.33 -16.48 -13.49
C TYR A 664 -7.63 -17.12 -12.28
N ILE A 665 -8.40 -17.74 -11.40
CA ILE A 665 -7.89 -18.52 -10.27
C ILE A 665 -8.41 -19.95 -10.41
N ASN A 666 -7.52 -20.92 -10.57
CA ASN A 666 -7.85 -22.32 -10.85
C ASN A 666 -8.88 -22.47 -11.99
N GLY A 667 -8.77 -21.62 -13.01
CA GLY A 667 -9.66 -21.61 -14.18
C GLY A 667 -10.96 -20.80 -14.01
N HIS A 668 -11.30 -20.34 -12.81
CA HIS A 668 -12.47 -19.49 -12.59
C HIS A 668 -12.14 -18.02 -12.84
N TYR A 669 -13.00 -17.31 -13.57
CA TYR A 669 -12.81 -15.90 -13.86
C TYR A 669 -13.06 -15.03 -12.62
N TRP A 670 -12.07 -14.18 -12.32
CA TRP A 670 -12.04 -13.37 -11.11
C TRP A 670 -12.17 -11.86 -11.35
N GLY A 671 -12.15 -11.42 -12.61
CA GLY A 671 -12.37 -10.02 -12.99
C GLY A 671 -11.11 -9.28 -13.44
N LEU A 672 -11.27 -7.97 -13.61
CA LEU A 672 -10.25 -7.02 -14.05
C LEU A 672 -9.31 -6.63 -12.90
N TYR A 673 -8.01 -6.63 -13.18
CA TYR A 673 -6.94 -6.22 -12.27
C TYR A 673 -5.96 -5.27 -12.97
N ASN A 674 -5.34 -4.38 -12.20
CA ASN A 674 -4.21 -3.56 -12.62
C ASN A 674 -2.92 -4.19 -12.09
N THR A 675 -2.08 -4.77 -12.94
CA THR A 675 -0.71 -5.15 -12.57
C THR A 675 0.05 -3.88 -12.26
N CYS A 676 0.81 -3.86 -11.18
CA CYS A 676 1.56 -2.67 -10.79
C CYS A 676 2.89 -3.02 -10.13
N GLU A 677 3.91 -2.25 -10.48
CA GLU A 677 5.16 -2.20 -9.71
C GLU A 677 4.91 -1.68 -8.31
N ARG A 678 5.88 -1.88 -7.41
CA ARG A 678 5.76 -1.39 -6.03
C ARG A 678 6.97 -0.53 -5.66
N PRO A 679 6.76 0.69 -5.12
CA PRO A 679 7.83 1.57 -4.70
C PRO A 679 8.51 1.05 -3.43
N LYS A 680 9.51 0.19 -3.63
CA LYS A 680 10.43 -0.41 -2.65
C LYS A 680 11.88 -0.24 -3.14
N ALA A 681 12.86 -0.67 -2.36
CA ALA A 681 14.28 -0.51 -2.69
C ALA A 681 14.64 -0.98 -4.12
N PHE A 682 14.09 -2.12 -4.58
CA PHE A 682 14.32 -2.63 -5.92
C PHE A 682 13.74 -1.75 -7.05
N PHE A 683 12.61 -1.07 -6.80
CA PHE A 683 12.09 -0.05 -7.72
C PHE A 683 13.02 1.17 -7.73
N GLY A 684 13.55 1.55 -6.57
CA GLY A 684 14.57 2.59 -6.45
C GLY A 684 15.81 2.27 -7.28
N GLU A 685 16.38 1.07 -7.14
CA GLU A 685 17.51 0.57 -7.94
C GLU A 685 17.24 0.70 -9.45
N SER A 686 16.03 0.32 -9.88
CA SER A 686 15.64 0.32 -11.30
C SER A 686 15.49 1.71 -11.92
N TYR A 687 15.04 2.71 -11.15
CA TYR A 687 14.63 4.02 -11.72
C TYR A 687 15.35 5.24 -11.14
N ILE A 688 15.92 5.12 -9.94
CA ILE A 688 16.68 6.20 -9.27
C ILE A 688 18.20 5.94 -9.40
N GLY A 689 18.61 4.67 -9.44
CA GLY A 689 20.01 4.24 -9.52
C GLY A 689 20.66 3.98 -8.15
N GLY A 690 21.82 3.32 -8.17
CA GLY A 690 22.50 2.80 -6.98
C GLY A 690 22.03 1.39 -6.59
N ASP A 691 22.71 0.76 -5.62
CA ASP A 691 22.36 -0.58 -5.13
C ASP A 691 21.14 -0.55 -4.20
N LYS A 692 20.28 -1.59 -4.27
CA LYS A 692 19.07 -1.71 -3.44
C LYS A 692 19.35 -1.63 -1.93
N ASP A 693 20.50 -2.08 -1.46
CA ASP A 693 20.84 -2.13 -0.02
C ASP A 693 21.23 -0.75 0.52
N GLY A 694 21.46 0.23 -0.37
CA GLY A 694 21.63 1.63 -0.02
C GLY A 694 20.33 2.43 0.11
N PHE A 695 19.16 1.82 -0.16
CA PHE A 695 17.88 2.52 -0.11
C PHE A 695 17.20 2.46 1.26
N ASP A 696 16.80 3.62 1.75
CA ASP A 696 15.77 3.77 2.77
C ASP A 696 14.43 4.06 2.07
N VAL A 697 13.42 3.23 2.35
CA VAL A 697 12.06 3.41 1.81
C VAL A 697 11.05 3.53 2.93
N VAL A 698 10.57 4.74 3.15
CA VAL A 698 9.64 5.08 4.22
C VAL A 698 8.21 5.23 3.70
N LYS A 699 7.25 4.84 4.53
CA LYS A 699 5.82 5.07 4.28
C LYS A 699 5.05 5.04 5.59
N ILE A 700 3.80 5.46 5.55
CA ILE A 700 2.89 5.29 6.68
C ILE A 700 2.32 3.86 6.76
N MET A 701 2.35 3.28 7.96
CA MET A 701 1.70 2.01 8.28
C MET A 701 0.19 2.24 8.38
N GLY A 702 -0.62 1.42 7.71
CA GLY A 702 -2.07 1.60 7.78
C GLY A 702 -2.81 0.38 7.24
N GLY A 703 -4.05 0.22 7.70
CA GLY A 703 -4.98 -0.81 7.23
C GLY A 703 -5.40 -1.83 8.28
N TYR A 704 -6.34 -2.68 7.86
CA TYR A 704 -6.75 -3.88 8.59
C TYR A 704 -5.56 -4.84 8.69
N SER A 705 -5.27 -5.37 9.87
CA SER A 705 -4.26 -6.39 10.14
C SER A 705 -4.81 -7.32 11.21
N GLU A 706 -4.59 -8.62 11.03
CA GLU A 706 -4.91 -9.65 12.03
C GLU A 706 -3.71 -9.97 12.94
N ASP A 707 -2.54 -9.40 12.64
CA ASP A 707 -1.35 -9.55 13.48
C ASP A 707 -1.46 -8.66 14.74
N GLU A 708 -0.83 -9.11 15.85
CA GLU A 708 -0.86 -8.48 17.18
C GLU A 708 -0.23 -7.06 17.24
N ASP A 709 0.43 -6.60 16.17
CA ASP A 709 1.20 -5.35 16.11
C ASP A 709 0.30 -4.10 15.89
N GLN A 710 -0.82 -4.01 16.63
CA GLN A 710 -1.82 -2.94 16.48
C GLN A 710 -1.33 -1.54 16.92
N ASP A 711 -0.25 -1.48 17.69
CA ASP A 711 0.29 -0.25 18.30
C ASP A 711 0.98 0.67 17.29
N ARG A 712 1.42 0.16 16.14
CA ARG A 712 2.15 0.93 15.10
C ARG A 712 1.25 1.55 14.03
N ARG A 713 -0.08 1.51 14.20
CA ARG A 713 -1.02 2.00 13.18
C ARG A 713 -0.85 3.51 12.94
N TYR A 714 -0.81 3.89 11.66
CA TYR A 714 -0.68 5.28 11.18
C TYR A 714 0.61 5.98 11.58
N GLN A 715 1.69 5.22 11.79
CA GLN A 715 3.03 5.75 11.99
C GLN A 715 3.91 5.53 10.76
N VAL A 716 4.84 6.45 10.49
CA VAL A 716 5.86 6.30 9.46
C VAL A 716 6.87 5.23 9.87
N PHE A 717 7.18 4.33 8.94
CA PHE A 717 8.17 3.28 9.14
C PHE A 717 8.92 2.96 7.85
N ALA A 718 10.10 2.36 8.00
CA ALA A 718 10.91 1.88 6.90
C ALA A 718 10.43 0.50 6.45
N THR A 719 10.08 0.38 5.17
CA THR A 719 9.78 -0.91 4.52
C THR A 719 11.01 -1.61 3.95
N ASP A 720 12.09 -0.84 3.75
CA ASP A 720 13.44 -1.24 3.38
C ASP A 720 14.39 -0.19 4.01
N GLY A 721 15.60 -0.59 4.41
CA GLY A 721 16.55 0.30 5.08
C GLY A 721 16.14 0.64 6.53
N ASN A 722 16.32 1.91 6.93
CA ASN A 722 16.07 2.40 8.28
C ASN A 722 15.46 3.83 8.27
N MET A 723 15.25 4.42 9.46
CA MET A 723 14.58 5.72 9.62
C MET A 723 15.52 6.92 9.80
N LYS A 724 16.84 6.74 9.88
CA LYS A 724 17.78 7.79 10.31
C LYS A 724 17.72 9.04 9.44
N ILE A 725 17.77 8.88 8.11
CA ILE A 725 17.75 10.02 7.19
C ILE A 725 16.39 10.74 7.22
N TRP A 726 15.29 9.99 7.34
CA TRP A 726 13.96 10.56 7.48
C TRP A 726 13.82 11.38 8.76
N THR A 727 14.29 10.84 9.89
CA THR A 727 14.29 11.57 11.18
C THR A 727 15.11 12.85 11.09
N HIS A 728 16.28 12.82 10.45
CA HIS A 728 17.10 14.01 10.27
C HIS A 728 16.43 15.07 9.38
N LEU A 729 15.79 14.66 8.28
CA LEU A 729 15.00 15.57 7.44
C LEU A 729 13.83 16.19 8.22
N ASP A 730 13.18 15.40 9.07
CA ASP A 730 12.08 15.88 9.91
C ASP A 730 12.56 16.89 10.96
N GLU A 731 13.68 16.64 11.63
CA GLU A 731 14.30 17.56 12.59
C GLU A 731 14.54 18.94 11.95
N LEU A 732 15.17 18.99 10.77
CA LEU A 732 15.37 20.25 10.03
C LEU A 732 14.06 20.94 9.65
N SER A 733 12.99 20.17 9.38
CA SER A 733 11.69 20.76 9.03
C SER A 733 11.00 21.48 10.20
N GLN A 734 11.46 21.23 11.42
CA GLN A 734 10.96 21.86 12.65
C GLN A 734 11.69 23.16 13.00
N ASP A 735 12.83 23.44 12.35
CA ASP A 735 13.57 24.69 12.50
C ASP A 735 12.90 25.85 11.75
N ASP A 736 13.51 27.03 11.82
CA ASP A 736 13.08 28.21 11.07
C ASP A 736 13.43 28.04 9.59
N LEU A 737 12.41 27.79 8.76
CA LEU A 737 12.56 27.60 7.33
C LEU A 737 12.42 28.90 6.54
N SER A 738 12.12 30.03 7.21
CA SER A 738 12.28 31.34 6.56
C SER A 738 13.77 31.68 6.36
N ASP A 739 14.66 31.03 7.10
CA ASP A 739 16.11 31.10 6.90
C ASP A 739 16.55 30.30 5.66
N LEU A 740 17.40 30.93 4.84
CA LEU A 740 17.96 30.34 3.63
C LEU A 740 18.91 29.18 3.95
N GLU A 741 19.70 29.31 5.03
CA GLU A 741 20.69 28.30 5.40
C GLU A 741 20.05 26.96 5.76
N THR A 742 18.97 26.96 6.57
CA THR A 742 18.22 25.74 6.91
C THR A 742 17.69 25.06 5.65
N TYR A 743 17.12 25.82 4.71
CA TYR A 743 16.65 25.26 3.43
C TYR A 743 17.80 24.68 2.60
N CYS A 744 18.92 25.38 2.53
CA CYS A 744 20.14 24.94 1.83
C CYS A 744 20.65 23.61 2.38
N GLN A 745 20.66 23.43 3.71
CA GLN A 745 21.02 22.17 4.36
C GLN A 745 20.09 21.02 3.93
N MET A 746 18.77 21.25 3.89
CA MET A 746 17.81 20.20 3.49
C MET A 746 18.04 19.72 2.04
N ILE A 747 18.44 20.61 1.14
CA ILE A 747 18.63 20.29 -0.29
C ILE A 747 20.10 20.09 -0.69
N GLY A 748 21.03 20.17 0.27
CA GLY A 748 22.46 19.90 0.09
C GLY A 748 23.18 20.90 -0.81
N VAL A 749 22.87 22.19 -0.69
CA VAL A 749 23.51 23.28 -1.44
C VAL A 749 24.05 24.35 -0.48
N LYS A 750 24.89 25.24 -0.99
CA LYS A 750 25.34 26.46 -0.31
C LYS A 750 24.34 27.60 -0.55
N PRO A 751 24.45 28.74 0.16
CA PRO A 751 23.57 29.91 -0.05
C PRO A 751 23.61 30.52 -1.45
N ASP A 752 24.61 30.21 -2.27
CA ASP A 752 24.71 30.59 -3.69
C ASP A 752 24.03 29.57 -4.63
N GLY A 753 23.43 28.52 -4.09
CA GLY A 753 22.77 27.43 -4.82
C GLY A 753 23.72 26.35 -5.35
N SER A 754 25.04 26.54 -5.22
CA SER A 754 26.03 25.55 -5.66
C SER A 754 26.01 24.33 -4.75
N ARG A 755 26.40 23.18 -5.29
CA ARG A 755 26.47 21.91 -4.55
C ARG A 755 27.45 22.04 -3.38
N ASP A 756 26.98 21.72 -2.18
CA ASP A 756 27.85 21.60 -1.00
C ASP A 756 28.41 20.17 -0.90
N PRO A 757 29.70 19.91 -1.15
CA PRO A 757 30.26 18.55 -1.11
C PRO A 757 30.16 17.88 0.28
N ASP A 758 30.07 18.66 1.35
CA ASP A 758 30.10 18.16 2.73
C ASP A 758 28.70 17.88 3.30
N SER A 759 27.65 18.44 2.68
CA SER A 759 26.26 18.19 3.06
C SER A 759 25.61 17.12 2.21
N ASN A 760 24.74 16.28 2.76
CA ASN A 760 23.94 15.34 1.98
C ASN A 760 22.63 16.01 1.55
N ARG A 761 22.24 15.89 0.29
CA ARG A 761 20.90 16.27 -0.16
C ARG A 761 19.87 15.33 0.47
N LEU A 762 19.08 15.83 1.41
CA LEU A 762 18.06 15.06 2.13
C LEU A 762 16.72 15.09 1.39
N LEU A 763 16.43 16.16 0.65
CA LEU A 763 15.17 16.34 -0.07
C LEU A 763 15.40 16.69 -1.55
N ASP A 764 14.59 16.10 -2.43
CA ASP A 764 14.41 16.58 -3.80
C ASP A 764 13.19 17.53 -3.84
N PRO A 765 13.40 18.86 -3.77
CA PRO A 765 12.31 19.83 -3.68
C PRO A 765 11.50 19.90 -4.98
N VAL A 766 12.11 19.60 -6.14
CA VAL A 766 11.41 19.56 -7.43
C VAL A 766 10.41 18.41 -7.44
N ASN A 767 10.83 17.23 -6.98
CA ASN A 767 9.95 16.08 -6.86
C ASN A 767 8.83 16.31 -5.84
N LEU A 768 9.13 16.94 -4.69
CA LEU A 768 8.12 17.27 -3.70
C LEU A 768 7.03 18.20 -4.27
N VAL A 769 7.43 19.28 -4.96
CA VAL A 769 6.49 20.22 -5.57
C VAL A 769 5.61 19.51 -6.59
N ASP A 770 6.20 18.80 -7.55
CA ASP A 770 5.45 18.11 -8.59
C ASP A 770 4.50 17.03 -8.02
N TYR A 771 4.95 16.29 -7.01
CA TYR A 771 4.11 15.35 -6.26
C TYR A 771 2.89 16.05 -5.67
N MET A 772 3.08 17.20 -5.02
CA MET A 772 1.99 17.98 -4.43
C MET A 772 1.05 18.56 -5.49
N LEU A 773 1.57 19.04 -6.63
CA LEU A 773 0.75 19.54 -7.74
C LEU A 773 -0.19 18.46 -8.30
N ILE A 774 0.25 17.20 -8.38
CA ILE A 774 -0.61 16.08 -8.78
C ILE A 774 -1.70 15.82 -7.73
N ILE A 775 -1.37 15.86 -6.44
CA ILE A 775 -2.32 15.72 -5.34
C ILE A 775 -3.40 16.82 -5.40
N PHE A 776 -2.98 18.07 -5.64
CA PHE A 776 -3.88 19.20 -5.81
C PHE A 776 -4.72 19.04 -7.07
N TYR A 777 -4.13 18.73 -8.22
CA TYR A 777 -4.87 18.50 -9.46
C TYR A 777 -5.92 17.42 -9.31
N GLY A 778 -5.56 16.26 -8.76
CA GLY A 778 -6.49 15.14 -8.57
C GLY A 778 -7.55 15.41 -7.50
N GLY A 779 -7.35 16.40 -6.62
CA GLY A 779 -8.20 16.61 -5.44
C GLY A 779 -8.14 15.42 -4.50
N ASN A 780 -6.94 14.88 -4.25
CA ASN A 780 -6.80 13.61 -3.53
C ASN A 780 -7.21 13.74 -2.06
N LEU A 781 -8.30 13.06 -1.69
CA LEU A 781 -8.84 13.06 -0.33
C LEU A 781 -8.08 12.15 0.63
N ASP A 782 -7.17 11.31 0.16
CA ASP A 782 -6.54 10.28 0.99
C ASP A 782 -5.03 10.20 0.85
N ALA A 783 -4.38 11.21 0.26
CA ALA A 783 -2.92 11.30 0.18
C ALA A 783 -2.43 12.76 0.08
N PRO A 784 -1.23 13.07 0.61
CA PRO A 784 -0.53 12.29 1.63
C PRO A 784 -1.17 12.45 3.02
N ILE A 785 -2.18 13.33 3.15
CA ILE A 785 -3.00 13.52 4.36
C ILE A 785 -4.44 13.13 4.04
N SER A 786 -5.02 12.32 4.91
CA SER A 786 -6.37 11.78 4.77
C SER A 786 -7.43 12.74 5.29
N TRP A 787 -8.34 13.14 4.41
CA TRP A 787 -9.58 13.83 4.72
C TRP A 787 -10.51 12.97 5.59
N PHE A 788 -10.52 11.65 5.38
CA PHE A 788 -11.33 10.70 6.17
C PHE A 788 -10.90 10.67 7.65
N GLY A 789 -9.63 10.97 7.93
CA GLY A 789 -9.11 11.20 9.28
C GLY A 789 -9.28 12.64 9.77
N HIS A 790 -10.22 13.42 9.22
CA HIS A 790 -10.39 14.86 9.48
C HIS A 790 -9.11 15.68 9.25
N ASN A 791 -8.29 15.29 8.27
CA ASN A 791 -6.97 15.85 7.99
C ASN A 791 -5.98 15.75 9.16
N ARG A 792 -6.11 14.71 9.99
CA ARG A 792 -5.24 14.43 11.17
C ARG A 792 -4.53 13.08 11.08
N GLY A 793 -4.40 12.54 9.87
CA GLY A 793 -3.68 11.28 9.63
C GLY A 793 -2.98 11.32 8.28
N GLY A 794 -1.71 10.92 8.23
CA GLY A 794 -1.03 10.68 6.97
C GLY A 794 -1.52 9.38 6.32
N ASN A 795 -1.57 9.31 4.99
CA ASN A 795 -1.96 8.11 4.27
C ASN A 795 -1.37 8.07 2.84
N ASN A 796 -1.26 6.87 2.26
CA ASN A 796 -1.02 6.62 0.83
C ASN A 796 0.15 7.37 0.15
N TRP A 797 1.31 7.42 0.80
CA TRP A 797 2.54 7.93 0.20
C TRP A 797 3.73 6.99 0.45
N HIS A 798 4.77 7.11 -0.38
CA HIS A 798 6.05 6.42 -0.25
C HIS A 798 7.19 7.43 -0.47
N GLY A 799 8.18 7.47 0.41
CA GLY A 799 9.42 8.23 0.25
C GLY A 799 10.59 7.30 0.03
N LEU A 800 11.41 7.55 -1.00
CA LEU A 800 12.59 6.77 -1.32
C LEU A 800 13.82 7.67 -1.35
N ILE A 801 14.89 7.25 -0.68
CA ILE A 801 16.22 7.84 -0.83
C ILE A 801 17.25 6.71 -0.90
N ASN A 802 18.30 6.89 -1.71
CA ASN A 802 19.49 6.06 -1.60
C ASN A 802 20.58 6.90 -0.92
N GLY A 803 21.04 6.48 0.26
CA GLY A 803 22.01 7.25 1.05
C GLY A 803 23.38 7.41 0.39
N THR A 804 23.68 6.60 -0.63
CA THR A 804 24.90 6.73 -1.44
C THR A 804 24.74 7.64 -2.65
N GLN A 805 23.50 8.03 -2.96
CA GLN A 805 23.17 8.88 -4.09
C GLN A 805 22.79 10.26 -3.54
N ASN A 806 23.50 11.30 -3.96
CA ASN A 806 23.19 12.67 -3.54
C ASN A 806 21.97 13.26 -4.28
N LYS A 807 20.82 12.62 -4.11
CA LYS A 807 19.60 12.88 -4.90
C LYS A 807 18.39 13.29 -4.05
N GLY A 808 18.45 13.18 -2.72
CA GLY A 808 17.33 13.50 -1.82
C GLY A 808 16.18 12.50 -1.86
N PHE A 809 15.31 12.60 -0.84
CA PHE A 809 14.04 11.89 -0.80
C PHE A 809 13.17 12.28 -1.99
N ARG A 810 12.64 11.26 -2.66
CA ARG A 810 11.58 11.38 -3.66
C ARG A 810 10.32 10.70 -3.21
N PHE A 811 9.20 11.40 -3.37
CA PHE A 811 7.87 10.94 -3.05
C PHE A 811 7.18 10.35 -4.26
N ILE A 812 6.51 9.23 -4.05
CA ILE A 812 5.90 8.43 -5.10
C ILE A 812 4.40 8.38 -4.88
N ILE A 813 3.63 8.75 -5.93
CA ILE A 813 2.18 8.66 -5.94
C ILE A 813 1.76 7.19 -5.81
N TRP A 814 0.87 6.93 -4.87
CA TRP A 814 0.37 5.59 -4.61
C TRP A 814 -1.07 5.63 -4.09
N ASP A 815 -1.89 4.67 -4.51
CA ASP A 815 -3.27 4.52 -4.01
C ASP A 815 -4.16 5.77 -4.20
N ALA A 816 -3.99 6.44 -5.33
CA ALA A 816 -4.68 7.71 -5.63
C ALA A 816 -6.11 7.52 -6.15
N GLU A 817 -6.86 6.58 -5.58
CA GLU A 817 -8.24 6.26 -6.02
C GLU A 817 -9.29 7.30 -5.57
N HIS A 818 -8.98 8.11 -4.55
CA HIS A 818 -9.83 9.22 -4.08
C HIS A 818 -9.59 10.53 -4.82
N THR A 819 -9.53 10.47 -6.16
CA THR A 819 -9.26 11.61 -7.05
C THR A 819 -10.33 11.78 -8.12
N LEU A 820 -10.34 12.92 -8.82
CA LEU A 820 -11.26 13.22 -9.93
C LEU A 820 -12.75 13.22 -9.53
N LEU A 821 -13.05 13.55 -8.27
CA LEU A 821 -14.41 13.49 -7.72
C LEU A 821 -15.11 14.84 -7.86
N ASP A 822 -14.81 15.76 -6.94
CA ASP A 822 -15.34 17.13 -6.93
C ASP A 822 -14.37 18.06 -7.68
N LEU A 823 -14.91 18.82 -8.64
CA LEU A 823 -14.17 19.80 -9.42
C LEU A 823 -13.54 20.88 -8.53
N GLN A 824 -14.19 21.22 -7.42
CA GLN A 824 -13.80 22.32 -6.52
C GLN A 824 -12.99 21.86 -5.31
N GLU A 825 -12.68 20.56 -5.20
CA GLU A 825 -11.95 20.01 -4.06
C GLU A 825 -10.63 20.77 -3.84
N ASP A 826 -10.39 21.23 -2.62
CA ASP A 826 -9.20 22.00 -2.26
C ASP A 826 -8.35 21.19 -1.27
N ARG A 827 -7.18 20.78 -1.74
CA ARG A 827 -6.20 20.00 -0.97
C ARG A 827 -4.91 20.75 -0.71
N LEU A 828 -4.88 22.08 -0.84
CA LEU A 828 -3.65 22.86 -0.65
C LEU A 828 -3.22 22.90 0.83
N GLY A 829 -4.16 22.69 1.75
CA GLY A 829 -3.95 22.86 3.18
C GLY A 829 -4.08 24.33 3.60
N PRO A 830 -3.53 24.69 4.77
CA PRO A 830 -2.72 23.86 5.67
C PRO A 830 -3.49 22.74 6.38
N PHE A 831 -2.76 21.71 6.85
CA PHE A 831 -3.32 20.68 7.72
C PHE A 831 -2.50 20.51 9.01
N PRO A 832 -3.14 20.22 10.16
CA PRO A 832 -2.48 20.20 11.46
C PRO A 832 -1.88 18.82 11.80
N ILE A 833 -0.99 18.30 10.95
CA ILE A 833 -0.28 17.03 11.19
C ILE A 833 1.10 17.00 10.53
N GLY A 834 2.08 16.48 11.28
CA GLY A 834 3.41 16.14 10.77
C GLY A 834 4.55 16.63 11.65
N ASP A 835 4.27 17.20 12.82
CA ASP A 835 5.20 17.81 13.77
C ASP A 835 6.06 16.81 14.57
N THR A 836 6.01 15.52 14.21
CA THR A 836 6.87 14.46 14.75
C THR A 836 7.28 13.51 13.63
N ALA A 837 8.49 12.94 13.68
CA ALA A 837 9.00 12.07 12.62
C ALA A 837 8.09 10.86 12.28
N ASP A 838 7.37 10.32 13.27
CA ASP A 838 6.43 9.21 13.09
C ASP A 838 5.07 9.64 12.48
N ARG A 839 4.79 10.94 12.40
CA ARG A 839 3.58 11.53 11.78
C ARG A 839 3.90 12.43 10.58
N SER A 840 5.17 12.77 10.39
CA SER A 840 5.69 13.59 9.31
C SER A 840 5.33 13.00 7.96
N ASN A 841 5.16 13.86 6.96
CA ASN A 841 4.67 13.46 5.65
C ASN A 841 5.03 14.52 4.59
N PRO A 842 4.94 14.19 3.29
CA PRO A 842 5.33 15.12 2.22
C PRO A 842 4.58 16.45 2.25
N HIS A 843 3.29 16.47 2.63
CA HIS A 843 2.52 17.71 2.66
C HIS A 843 2.88 18.56 3.88
N TRP A 844 3.25 17.94 5.00
CA TRP A 844 3.87 18.65 6.12
C TRP A 844 5.17 19.35 5.68
N LEU A 845 6.09 18.64 5.01
CA LEU A 845 7.31 19.24 4.48
C LEU A 845 7.01 20.38 3.51
N TYR A 846 6.07 20.18 2.58
CA TYR A 846 5.63 21.24 1.65
C TYR A 846 5.14 22.48 2.40
N GLN A 847 4.20 22.33 3.35
CA GLN A 847 3.64 23.51 4.04
C GLN A 847 4.66 24.23 4.91
N ARG A 848 5.65 23.51 5.46
CA ARG A 848 6.76 24.06 6.23
C ARG A 848 7.70 24.86 5.30
N LEU A 849 8.03 24.30 4.14
CA LEU A 849 8.91 24.94 3.14
C LEU A 849 8.30 26.17 2.46
N LEU A 850 6.97 26.37 2.52
CA LEU A 850 6.33 27.61 2.04
C LEU A 850 6.78 28.87 2.80
N GLU A 851 7.44 28.74 3.96
CA GLU A 851 8.06 29.86 4.68
C GLU A 851 9.31 30.40 3.95
N ASN A 852 9.94 29.58 3.11
CA ASN A 852 11.16 29.91 2.39
C ASN A 852 10.86 30.58 1.03
N GLU A 853 11.56 31.67 0.72
CA GLU A 853 11.39 32.35 -0.57
C GLU A 853 11.87 31.53 -1.77
N GLU A 854 13.05 30.89 -1.69
CA GLU A 854 13.58 30.07 -2.79
C GLU A 854 12.66 28.89 -3.11
N PHE A 855 12.07 28.27 -2.09
CA PHE A 855 11.09 27.22 -2.31
C PHE A 855 9.80 27.75 -2.97
N ARG A 856 9.35 28.95 -2.63
CA ARG A 856 8.18 29.59 -3.29
C ARG A 856 8.47 29.93 -4.75
N VAL A 857 9.67 30.41 -5.08
CA VAL A 857 10.08 30.63 -6.49
C VAL A 857 10.12 29.31 -7.26
N LEU A 858 10.69 28.25 -6.67
CA LEU A 858 10.62 26.92 -7.28
C LEU A 858 9.17 26.48 -7.50
N LEU A 859 8.29 26.68 -6.52
CA LEU A 859 6.87 26.35 -6.63
C LEU A 859 6.21 27.07 -7.81
N THR A 860 6.44 28.38 -7.97
CA THR A 860 5.86 29.15 -9.09
C THR A 860 6.39 28.68 -10.44
N ASP A 861 7.68 28.34 -10.52
CA ASP A 861 8.28 27.77 -11.73
C ASP A 861 7.63 26.44 -12.12
N ARG A 862 7.41 25.55 -11.15
CA ARG A 862 6.75 24.26 -11.41
C ARG A 862 5.27 24.42 -11.75
N ILE A 863 4.57 25.38 -11.14
CA ILE A 863 3.19 25.70 -11.51
C ILE A 863 3.13 26.18 -12.96
N SER A 864 3.96 27.16 -13.35
CA SER A 864 4.01 27.67 -14.72
C SER A 864 4.34 26.56 -15.73
N LYS A 865 5.33 25.71 -15.41
CA LYS A 865 5.72 24.57 -16.25
C LYS A 865 4.61 23.55 -16.48
N HIS A 866 3.79 23.26 -15.48
CA HIS A 866 2.84 22.14 -15.56
C HIS A 866 1.40 22.55 -15.85
N PHE A 867 0.96 23.74 -15.44
CA PHE A 867 -0.44 24.18 -15.59
C PHE A 867 -0.69 25.00 -16.86
N PHE A 868 0.36 25.46 -17.54
CA PHE A 868 0.25 26.33 -18.70
C PHE A 868 0.89 25.69 -19.93
N ARG A 869 0.56 26.23 -21.11
CA ARG A 869 1.14 25.87 -22.42
C ARG A 869 1.01 24.38 -22.72
N ASP A 870 2.12 23.67 -22.89
CA ASP A 870 2.22 22.23 -23.15
C ASP A 870 2.43 21.40 -21.86
N GLY A 871 2.28 22.03 -20.69
CA GLY A 871 2.46 21.43 -19.38
C GLY A 871 1.57 20.20 -19.12
N VAL A 872 2.06 19.31 -18.25
CA VAL A 872 1.45 17.99 -18.01
C VAL A 872 0.04 18.05 -17.40
N LEU A 873 -0.28 19.12 -16.65
CA LEU A 873 -1.56 19.33 -15.98
C LEU A 873 -2.50 20.27 -16.76
N THR A 874 -2.18 20.55 -18.02
CA THR A 874 -3.08 21.25 -18.93
C THR A 874 -4.24 20.33 -19.36
N PRO A 875 -5.41 20.89 -19.72
CA PRO A 875 -6.55 20.08 -20.14
C PRO A 875 -6.23 19.16 -21.32
N SER A 876 -5.45 19.62 -22.30
CA SER A 876 -5.08 18.85 -23.49
C SER A 876 -4.22 17.63 -23.15
N TYR A 877 -3.20 17.80 -22.30
CA TYR A 877 -2.29 16.73 -21.93
C TYR A 877 -2.96 15.68 -21.03
N VAL A 878 -3.68 16.12 -19.99
CA VAL A 878 -4.41 15.20 -19.10
C VAL A 878 -5.48 14.44 -19.88
N ARG A 879 -6.19 15.12 -20.80
CA ARG A 879 -7.19 14.48 -21.64
C ARG A 879 -6.61 13.36 -22.51
N LYS A 880 -5.43 13.58 -23.10
CA LYS A 880 -4.72 12.56 -23.88
C LYS A 880 -4.38 11.33 -23.04
N LEU A 881 -3.86 11.52 -21.82
CA LEU A 881 -3.55 10.40 -20.92
C LEU A 881 -4.81 9.66 -20.45
N PHE A 882 -5.86 10.41 -20.11
CA PHE A 882 -7.15 9.85 -19.69
C PHE A 882 -7.77 9.00 -20.81
N ASP A 883 -7.93 9.55 -22.01
CA ASP A 883 -8.53 8.84 -23.15
C ASP A 883 -7.75 7.56 -23.49
N ARG A 884 -6.40 7.59 -23.41
CA ARG A 884 -5.56 6.39 -23.57
C ARG A 884 -5.88 5.29 -22.55
N ARG A 885 -6.05 5.63 -21.27
CA ARG A 885 -6.37 4.65 -20.22
C ARG A 885 -7.81 4.15 -20.28
N ILE A 886 -8.74 4.99 -20.70
CA ILE A 886 -10.13 4.56 -20.96
C ILE A 886 -10.15 3.54 -22.10
N ALA A 887 -9.45 3.81 -23.22
CA ALA A 887 -9.36 2.89 -24.34
C ALA A 887 -8.71 1.54 -23.98
N GLU A 888 -7.75 1.53 -23.05
CA GLU A 888 -7.11 0.30 -22.56
C GLU A 888 -8.11 -0.63 -21.85
N ILE A 889 -9.03 -0.09 -21.05
CA ILE A 889 -9.90 -0.91 -20.18
C ILE A 889 -11.30 -1.14 -20.74
N GLU A 890 -11.80 -0.25 -21.61
CA GLU A 890 -13.17 -0.29 -22.12
C GLU A 890 -13.54 -1.67 -22.72
N PRO A 891 -12.70 -2.30 -23.57
CA PRO A 891 -13.05 -3.58 -24.18
C PRO A 891 -13.26 -4.71 -23.17
N ALA A 892 -12.57 -4.65 -22.03
CA ALA A 892 -12.58 -5.67 -20.98
C ALA A 892 -13.68 -5.45 -19.93
N LEU A 893 -14.19 -4.22 -19.81
CA LEU A 893 -14.98 -3.79 -18.66
C LEU A 893 -16.35 -4.49 -18.57
N PHE A 894 -16.93 -4.93 -19.70
CA PHE A 894 -18.20 -5.65 -19.67
C PHE A 894 -18.09 -6.99 -18.92
N ALA A 895 -16.93 -7.66 -18.96
CA ALA A 895 -16.70 -8.87 -18.17
C ALA A 895 -16.56 -8.56 -16.66
N GLU A 896 -15.95 -7.44 -16.29
CA GLU A 896 -15.96 -6.96 -14.88
C GLU A 896 -17.38 -6.63 -14.42
N ALA A 897 -18.21 -6.04 -15.30
CA ALA A 897 -19.60 -5.73 -15.00
C ALA A 897 -20.44 -7.00 -14.81
N ALA A 898 -20.21 -8.01 -15.65
CA ALA A 898 -20.84 -9.31 -15.50
C ALA A 898 -20.45 -9.98 -14.19
N ARG A 899 -19.17 -9.96 -13.82
CA ARG A 899 -18.67 -10.65 -12.62
C ARG A 899 -19.00 -9.92 -11.31
N TRP A 900 -18.83 -8.60 -11.30
CA TRP A 900 -18.83 -7.78 -10.07
C TRP A 900 -19.82 -6.62 -10.10
N GLY A 901 -20.60 -6.46 -11.18
CA GLY A 901 -21.66 -5.45 -11.26
C GLY A 901 -22.90 -5.80 -10.43
N ASN A 902 -23.08 -7.08 -10.10
CA ASN A 902 -24.19 -7.60 -9.29
C ASN A 902 -23.76 -8.68 -8.27
N PRO A 903 -22.89 -8.39 -7.29
CA PRO A 903 -22.38 -9.39 -6.35
C PRO A 903 -23.41 -9.88 -5.32
N ARG A 904 -24.69 -9.49 -5.41
CA ARG A 904 -25.72 -9.75 -4.37
C ARG A 904 -26.50 -11.06 -4.55
N LYS A 905 -26.30 -11.79 -5.65
CA LYS A 905 -26.82 -13.16 -5.80
C LYS A 905 -25.85 -14.13 -5.10
N THR A 906 -25.94 -14.21 -3.77
CA THR A 906 -25.11 -15.09 -2.94
C THR A 906 -25.84 -16.39 -2.61
N TYR A 907 -25.12 -17.43 -2.17
CA TYR A 907 -25.74 -18.69 -1.78
C TYR A 907 -26.80 -18.51 -0.66
N GLU A 908 -26.61 -17.56 0.26
CA GLU A 908 -27.60 -17.30 1.33
C GLU A 908 -28.92 -16.78 0.75
N SER A 909 -28.87 -15.97 -0.30
CA SER A 909 -30.10 -15.50 -0.97
C SER A 909 -30.89 -16.66 -1.57
N VAL A 910 -30.17 -17.65 -2.13
CA VAL A 910 -30.75 -18.88 -2.68
C VAL A 910 -31.33 -19.76 -1.57
N LEU A 911 -30.56 -20.01 -0.50
CA LEU A 911 -30.99 -20.88 0.60
C LEU A 911 -32.16 -20.32 1.41
N THR A 912 -32.25 -18.99 1.54
CA THR A 912 -33.34 -18.34 2.28
C THR A 912 -34.58 -18.12 1.42
N ASN A 913 -34.52 -18.47 0.13
CA ASN A 913 -35.54 -18.17 -0.88
C ASN A 913 -35.99 -16.70 -0.81
N SER A 914 -35.08 -15.81 -0.41
CA SER A 914 -35.37 -14.39 -0.33
C SER A 914 -35.37 -13.87 -1.76
N GLU A 915 -36.57 -13.55 -2.27
CA GLU A 915 -36.76 -12.86 -3.56
C GLU A 915 -36.14 -11.45 -3.49
N TRP A 916 -34.82 -11.35 -3.43
CA TRP A 916 -34.16 -10.07 -3.57
C TRP A 916 -34.19 -9.69 -5.05
N ARG A 917 -35.24 -8.96 -5.41
CA ARG A 917 -35.38 -8.32 -6.71
C ARG A 917 -34.14 -7.46 -6.95
N VAL A 918 -33.34 -7.84 -7.95
CA VAL A 918 -32.32 -6.95 -8.50
C VAL A 918 -33.09 -5.76 -9.07
N GLU A 919 -33.08 -4.63 -8.37
CA GLU A 919 -33.58 -3.39 -8.95
C GLU A 919 -32.84 -3.18 -10.28
N THR A 920 -33.56 -2.89 -11.36
CA THR A 920 -33.01 -2.88 -12.72
C THR A 920 -31.78 -1.98 -12.87
N HIS A 921 -31.70 -0.92 -12.07
CA HIS A 921 -30.56 0.02 -11.97
C HIS A 921 -29.31 -0.52 -11.23
N ASN A 922 -29.40 -1.71 -10.63
CA ASN A 922 -28.31 -2.41 -9.93
C ASN A 922 -27.80 -3.67 -10.67
N SER A 923 -28.21 -3.88 -11.93
CA SER A 923 -27.66 -4.95 -12.79
C SER A 923 -26.27 -4.63 -13.32
N GLY A 924 -25.50 -5.65 -13.70
CA GLY A 924 -24.19 -5.44 -14.36
C GLY A 924 -24.29 -4.57 -15.64
N VAL A 925 -25.37 -4.70 -16.40
CA VAL A 925 -25.61 -3.89 -17.61
C VAL A 925 -25.77 -2.42 -17.26
N ALA A 926 -26.59 -2.10 -16.25
CA ALA A 926 -26.79 -0.73 -15.78
C ALA A 926 -25.47 -0.12 -15.25
N LYS A 927 -24.65 -0.93 -14.55
CA LYS A 927 -23.33 -0.49 -14.08
C LYS A 927 -22.39 -0.17 -15.23
N HIS A 928 -22.29 -1.02 -16.24
CA HIS A 928 -21.50 -0.75 -17.43
C HIS A 928 -21.98 0.51 -18.17
N GLN A 929 -23.30 0.75 -18.25
CA GLN A 929 -23.84 1.98 -18.82
C GLN A 929 -23.46 3.22 -17.98
N SER A 930 -23.58 3.13 -16.65
CA SER A 930 -23.23 4.23 -15.75
C SER A 930 -21.75 4.62 -15.79
N TRP A 931 -20.87 3.68 -16.14
CA TRP A 931 -19.44 3.95 -16.31
C TRP A 931 -19.17 5.00 -17.39
N PHE A 932 -19.86 4.93 -18.54
CA PHE A 932 -19.73 5.96 -19.58
C PHE A 932 -20.19 7.34 -19.10
N ALA A 933 -21.18 7.41 -18.19
CA ALA A 933 -21.61 8.67 -17.61
C ALA A 933 -20.49 9.28 -16.74
N GLU A 934 -19.82 8.47 -15.92
CA GLU A 934 -18.68 8.93 -15.13
C GLU A 934 -17.47 9.30 -16.01
N VAL A 935 -17.17 8.51 -17.05
CA VAL A 935 -16.15 8.87 -18.06
C VAL A 935 -16.47 10.22 -18.68
N ASN A 936 -17.70 10.44 -19.15
CA ASN A 936 -18.13 11.69 -19.75
C ASN A 936 -18.10 12.85 -18.76
N ARG A 937 -18.48 12.64 -17.50
CA ARG A 937 -18.40 13.66 -16.44
C ARG A 937 -16.94 14.09 -16.22
N THR A 938 -16.03 13.15 -16.01
CA THR A 938 -14.61 13.46 -15.83
C THR A 938 -14.03 14.17 -17.07
N LYS A 939 -14.39 13.67 -18.25
CA LYS A 939 -13.89 14.17 -19.55
C LYS A 939 -14.37 15.56 -19.92
N ASN A 940 -15.62 15.90 -19.59
CA ASN A 940 -16.28 17.13 -20.06
C ASN A 940 -16.48 18.17 -18.95
N GLN A 941 -16.52 17.75 -17.68
CA GLN A 941 -16.79 18.66 -16.56
C GLN A 941 -15.58 18.83 -15.64
N TYR A 942 -14.77 17.78 -15.45
CA TYR A 942 -13.59 17.85 -14.57
C TYR A 942 -12.34 18.35 -15.31
N ILE A 943 -11.83 17.59 -16.27
CA ILE A 943 -10.54 17.85 -16.95
C ILE A 943 -10.48 19.24 -17.59
N PRO A 944 -11.52 19.74 -18.31
CA PRO A 944 -11.45 21.04 -18.97
C PRO A 944 -11.31 22.23 -18.01
N HIS A 945 -11.77 22.09 -16.76
CA HIS A 945 -11.88 23.20 -15.81
C HIS A 945 -10.92 23.08 -14.63
N ARG A 946 -10.43 21.87 -14.31
CA ARG A 946 -9.67 21.62 -13.08
C ARG A 946 -8.37 22.41 -12.99
N THR A 947 -7.67 22.57 -14.11
CA THR A 947 -6.41 23.34 -14.20
C THR A 947 -6.62 24.77 -13.69
N GLU A 948 -7.65 25.47 -14.20
CA GLU A 948 -7.99 26.83 -13.79
C GLU A 948 -8.39 26.89 -12.30
N VAL A 949 -9.18 25.93 -11.83
CA VAL A 949 -9.61 25.86 -10.42
C VAL A 949 -8.39 25.80 -9.48
N VAL A 950 -7.41 24.94 -9.76
CA VAL A 950 -6.23 24.79 -8.89
C VAL A 950 -5.32 26.01 -8.97
N VAL A 951 -5.13 26.60 -10.16
CA VAL A 951 -4.38 27.87 -10.29
C VAL A 951 -5.05 28.97 -9.47
N ASN A 952 -6.38 29.07 -9.50
CA ASN A 952 -7.12 30.04 -8.69
C ASN A 952 -7.00 29.76 -7.18
N GLN A 953 -6.98 28.50 -6.75
CA GLN A 953 -6.77 28.12 -5.34
C GLN A 953 -5.34 28.45 -4.85
N LEU A 954 -4.33 28.33 -5.73
CA LEU A 954 -2.94 28.71 -5.45
C LEU A 954 -2.80 30.23 -5.37
N PHE A 955 -3.41 30.94 -6.32
CA PHE A 955 -3.50 32.40 -6.33
C PHE A 955 -4.14 32.93 -5.05
N SER A 956 -5.28 32.35 -4.64
CA SER A 956 -6.00 32.79 -3.44
C SER A 956 -5.26 32.54 -2.12
N ARG A 957 -4.12 31.85 -2.17
CA ARG A 957 -3.20 31.67 -1.05
C ARG A 957 -1.90 32.47 -1.21
N GLY A 958 -1.80 33.33 -2.22
CA GLY A 958 -0.59 34.07 -2.55
C GLY A 958 0.58 33.18 -2.96
N LEU A 959 0.32 31.97 -3.46
CA LEU A 959 1.34 30.99 -3.88
C LEU A 959 1.67 31.04 -5.37
N TYR A 960 0.88 31.77 -6.15
CA TYR A 960 1.15 32.05 -7.56
C TYR A 960 1.08 33.55 -7.81
N PRO A 961 2.05 34.14 -8.53
CA PRO A 961 2.09 35.58 -8.74
C PRO A 961 1.01 36.08 -9.67
N ASP A 962 0.57 37.30 -9.43
CA ASP A 962 -0.33 38.00 -10.33
C ASP A 962 0.43 38.68 -11.49
N LEU A 963 1.24 37.91 -12.20
CA LEU A 963 2.05 38.38 -13.33
C LEU A 963 1.53 37.71 -14.62
N PRO A 964 1.54 38.39 -15.77
CA PRO A 964 1.19 37.73 -17.02
C PRO A 964 2.25 36.71 -17.40
N GLU A 965 1.84 35.69 -18.14
CA GLU A 965 2.77 34.78 -18.80
C GLU A 965 3.56 35.53 -19.88
N ILE A 966 4.86 35.23 -20.00
CA ILE A 966 5.69 35.75 -21.10
C ILE A 966 5.28 35.00 -22.39
N SER A 967 4.62 35.73 -23.28
CA SER A 967 4.28 35.26 -24.63
C SER A 967 5.43 35.54 -25.60
N VAL A 968 5.52 34.73 -26.65
CA VAL A 968 6.61 34.80 -27.63
C VAL A 968 6.03 34.93 -29.04
N ARG A 969 6.72 35.67 -29.91
CA ARG A 969 6.39 35.79 -31.32
C ARG A 969 7.67 35.77 -32.15
N TRP A 970 7.60 35.12 -33.30
CA TRP A 970 8.70 35.08 -34.27
C TRP A 970 8.43 36.07 -35.41
N SER A 971 9.46 36.79 -35.86
CA SER A 971 9.36 37.65 -37.06
C SER A 971 9.23 36.81 -38.35
N GLU A 972 8.52 37.35 -39.34
CA GLU A 972 8.41 36.75 -40.68
C GLU A 972 9.61 37.20 -41.54
N GLY A 973 10.47 36.27 -42.00
CA GLY A 973 11.60 36.55 -42.91
C GLY A 973 12.85 35.69 -42.68
N ASP A 974 13.92 35.96 -43.46
CA ASP A 974 15.20 35.22 -43.42
C ASP A 974 16.05 35.53 -42.17
N ASN A 975 15.87 36.71 -41.55
CA ASN A 975 16.46 37.07 -40.26
C ASN A 975 15.41 36.86 -39.16
N GLN A 976 15.40 35.66 -38.57
CA GLN A 976 14.44 35.30 -37.51
C GLN A 976 14.76 36.02 -36.21
N GLU A 977 13.86 36.90 -35.78
CA GLU A 977 13.93 37.60 -34.50
C GLU A 977 12.87 37.04 -33.54
N LEU A 978 13.26 36.84 -32.28
CA LEU A 978 12.38 36.40 -31.21
C LEU A 978 11.90 37.61 -30.42
N GLU A 979 10.59 37.86 -30.45
CA GLU A 979 9.93 38.90 -29.67
C GLU A 979 9.34 38.30 -28.37
N LEU A 980 9.71 38.89 -27.23
CA LEU A 980 9.17 38.55 -25.91
C LEU A 980 8.13 39.61 -25.49
N MET A 981 6.97 39.17 -25.03
CA MET A 981 5.85 40.06 -24.71
C MET A 981 5.25 39.73 -23.33
N ALA A 982 5.25 40.73 -22.45
CA ALA A 982 4.63 40.68 -21.13
C ALA A 982 3.96 42.02 -20.79
N GLY A 983 3.23 42.64 -21.72
CA GLY A 983 2.57 43.92 -21.49
C GLY A 983 3.54 45.02 -21.02
N ARG A 984 3.27 45.62 -19.83
CA ARG A 984 4.10 46.68 -19.22
C ARG A 984 5.29 46.16 -18.40
N PHE A 985 5.44 44.85 -18.23
CA PHE A 985 6.40 44.29 -17.29
C PHE A 985 7.79 44.16 -17.88
N LYS A 986 8.80 44.39 -17.04
CA LYS A 986 10.21 44.23 -17.40
C LYS A 986 10.53 42.75 -17.49
N ILE A 987 11.01 42.32 -18.66
CA ILE A 987 11.48 40.96 -18.89
C ILE A 987 13.00 40.95 -18.82
N TYR A 988 13.56 40.07 -18.00
CA TYR A 988 14.98 39.76 -18.00
C TYR A 988 15.18 38.40 -18.66
N TYR A 989 16.20 38.28 -19.50
CA TYR A 989 16.49 37.05 -20.23
C TYR A 989 17.99 36.73 -20.26
N THR A 990 18.29 35.46 -20.49
CA THR A 990 19.62 34.97 -20.84
C THR A 990 19.52 34.16 -22.14
N THR A 991 20.63 34.08 -22.87
CA THR A 991 20.80 33.16 -24.02
C THR A 991 21.82 32.06 -23.73
N THR A 992 22.40 32.06 -22.53
CA THR A 992 23.42 31.09 -22.07
C THR A 992 22.83 29.83 -21.43
N GLY A 993 21.49 29.73 -21.38
CA GLY A 993 20.79 28.65 -20.70
C GLY A 993 20.75 28.77 -19.17
N GLN A 994 21.21 29.89 -18.60
CA GLN A 994 21.17 30.17 -17.17
C GLN A 994 19.87 30.88 -16.76
N ASP A 995 19.39 30.68 -15.54
CA ASP A 995 18.26 31.46 -15.03
C ASP A 995 18.66 32.95 -14.88
N PRO A 996 17.86 33.92 -15.37
CA PRO A 996 18.09 35.35 -15.11
C PRO A 996 18.14 35.71 -13.61
N ARG A 997 17.53 34.89 -12.76
CA ARG A 997 17.55 35.01 -11.30
C ARG A 997 18.59 34.06 -10.71
N MET A 998 19.52 34.58 -9.91
CA MET A 998 20.40 33.76 -9.08
C MET A 998 19.64 33.15 -7.90
N PHE A 999 20.13 32.03 -7.40
CA PHE A 999 19.70 31.51 -6.10
C PHE A 999 19.98 32.57 -5.02
N GLY A 1000 19.01 32.86 -4.16
CA GLY A 1000 19.03 33.98 -3.22
C GLY A 1000 18.42 35.28 -3.76
N GLY A 1001 17.96 35.33 -5.01
CA GLY A 1001 17.13 36.42 -5.56
C GLY A 1001 17.86 37.52 -6.35
N GLY A 1002 19.19 37.50 -6.37
CA GLY A 1002 19.99 38.46 -7.15
C GLY A 1002 19.83 38.31 -8.67
N LEU A 1003 20.17 39.35 -9.43
CA LEU A 1003 20.22 39.31 -10.89
C LEU A 1003 21.48 38.55 -11.36
N HIS A 1004 21.33 37.59 -12.27
CA HIS A 1004 22.46 36.86 -12.83
C HIS A 1004 23.32 37.77 -13.73
N ALA A 1005 24.65 37.56 -13.76
CA ALA A 1005 25.58 38.41 -14.52
C ALA A 1005 25.30 38.41 -16.04
N ASP A 1006 24.83 37.28 -16.57
CA ASP A 1006 24.42 37.13 -17.98
C ASP A 1006 22.98 37.59 -18.25
N ALA A 1007 22.26 38.10 -17.25
CA ALA A 1007 20.87 38.53 -17.43
C ALA A 1007 20.82 39.92 -18.08
N HIS A 1008 20.03 40.02 -19.14
CA HIS A 1008 19.81 41.26 -19.87
C HIS A 1008 18.36 41.71 -19.77
N LEU A 1009 18.14 43.02 -19.61
CA LEU A 1009 16.81 43.61 -19.76
C LEU A 1009 16.39 43.52 -21.23
N TYR A 1010 15.18 43.01 -21.48
CA TYR A 1010 14.61 42.93 -22.82
C TYR A 1010 14.11 44.31 -23.27
N GLU A 1011 14.73 44.87 -24.30
CA GLU A 1011 14.40 46.20 -24.86
C GLU A 1011 13.94 46.13 -26.32
N LYS A 1012 14.30 45.06 -27.04
CA LYS A 1012 14.02 44.86 -28.47
C LYS A 1012 14.06 43.38 -28.84
N PRO A 1013 13.47 42.97 -29.98
CA PRO A 1013 13.53 41.59 -30.46
C PRO A 1013 14.97 41.04 -30.52
N LEU A 1014 15.11 39.76 -30.19
CA LEU A 1014 16.40 39.07 -30.12
C LEU A 1014 16.75 38.49 -31.48
N THR A 1015 17.88 38.89 -32.05
CA THR A 1015 18.46 38.21 -33.23
C THR A 1015 19.16 36.94 -32.76
N ILE A 1016 18.62 35.78 -33.11
CA ILE A 1016 19.15 34.49 -32.68
C ILE A 1016 19.85 33.80 -33.85
N VAL A 1017 21.15 33.55 -33.69
CA VAL A 1017 21.93 32.76 -34.65
C VAL A 1017 21.60 31.29 -34.39
N ASN A 1018 20.75 30.73 -35.25
CA ASN A 1018 20.09 29.45 -35.07
C ASN A 1018 21.09 28.28 -34.88
N THR A 1019 21.23 27.77 -33.66
CA THR A 1019 21.81 26.45 -33.39
C THR A 1019 20.79 25.57 -32.67
N ASP A 1020 20.58 24.37 -33.22
CA ASP A 1020 19.60 23.39 -32.74
C ASP A 1020 19.89 23.06 -31.26
N GLY A 1021 18.97 23.39 -30.36
CA GLY A 1021 19.09 23.13 -28.92
C GLY A 1021 19.48 24.33 -28.04
N ASP A 1022 19.71 25.52 -28.60
CA ASP A 1022 19.87 26.74 -27.82
C ASP A 1022 18.57 27.10 -27.08
N ARG A 1023 18.71 27.81 -25.95
CA ARG A 1023 17.59 28.13 -25.05
C ARG A 1023 17.63 29.59 -24.62
N VAL A 1024 16.46 30.23 -24.67
CA VAL A 1024 16.24 31.52 -24.03
C VAL A 1024 15.47 31.27 -22.73
N LEU A 1025 16.08 31.63 -21.61
CA LEU A 1025 15.43 31.61 -20.30
C LEU A 1025 15.08 33.04 -19.93
N CYS A 1026 13.84 33.28 -19.52
CA CYS A 1026 13.38 34.62 -19.17
C CYS A 1026 12.42 34.63 -17.98
N ARG A 1027 12.41 35.77 -17.26
CA ARG A 1027 11.53 36.04 -16.12
C ARG A 1027 11.08 37.49 -16.13
N ILE A 1028 9.94 37.74 -15.52
CA ILE A 1028 9.52 39.10 -15.15
C ILE A 1028 10.16 39.44 -13.80
N LEU A 1029 10.61 40.69 -13.63
CA LEU A 1029 10.98 41.25 -12.33
C LEU A 1029 10.22 42.56 -12.11
N GLU A 1030 9.35 42.57 -11.12
CA GLU A 1030 8.53 43.73 -10.73
C GLU A 1030 8.52 43.86 -9.20
N ASP A 1031 8.78 45.08 -8.69
CA ASP A 1031 8.79 45.39 -7.24
C ASP A 1031 9.59 44.38 -6.40
N GLU A 1032 10.82 44.08 -6.87
CA GLU A 1032 11.75 43.12 -6.25
C GLU A 1032 11.26 41.65 -6.24
N GLU A 1033 10.15 41.34 -6.90
CA GLU A 1033 9.62 39.99 -7.02
C GLU A 1033 9.83 39.39 -8.41
N TRP A 1034 10.37 38.18 -8.43
CA TRP A 1034 10.57 37.39 -9.62
C TRP A 1034 9.32 36.59 -10.01
N GLY A 1035 8.91 36.74 -11.27
CA GLY A 1035 7.92 35.88 -11.91
C GLY A 1035 8.47 34.49 -12.24
N PRO A 1036 7.60 33.55 -12.63
CA PRO A 1036 7.98 32.19 -12.95
C PRO A 1036 8.94 32.13 -14.16
N LEU A 1037 9.83 31.13 -14.17
CA LEU A 1037 10.76 30.89 -15.26
C LEU A 1037 10.03 30.48 -16.54
N ARG A 1038 10.29 31.20 -17.62
CA ARG A 1038 9.93 30.80 -18.98
C ARG A 1038 11.17 30.29 -19.69
N GLU A 1039 11.10 29.04 -20.12
CA GLU A 1039 12.07 28.42 -21.03
C GLU A 1039 11.48 28.40 -22.45
N ILE A 1040 12.29 28.84 -23.42
CA ILE A 1040 11.98 28.85 -24.86
C ILE A 1040 13.08 28.05 -25.54
N VAL A 1041 12.70 26.94 -26.17
CA VAL A 1041 13.62 26.07 -26.92
C VAL A 1041 13.61 26.51 -28.38
N LEU A 1042 14.78 26.63 -28.98
CA LEU A 1042 14.95 27.13 -30.34
C LEU A 1042 15.07 25.92 -31.30
N ASN A 1043 13.93 25.42 -31.79
CA ASN A 1043 13.85 24.26 -32.71
C ASN A 1043 13.13 24.61 -34.02
N GLU A 1044 13.45 23.95 -35.15
CA GLU A 1044 12.74 24.11 -36.42
C GLU A 1044 11.24 23.77 -36.36
N SER A 1045 10.80 22.91 -35.42
CA SER A 1045 9.41 22.46 -35.28
C SER A 1045 8.48 23.48 -34.59
N ASP A 1046 9.02 24.36 -33.74
CA ASP A 1046 8.22 25.37 -33.02
C ASP A 1046 7.74 26.49 -33.96
N LYS A 1047 8.31 26.56 -35.17
CA LYS A 1047 7.92 27.44 -36.27
C LYS A 1047 6.47 27.24 -36.76
N LYS A 1048 5.83 26.10 -36.46
CA LYS A 1048 4.49 25.76 -36.99
C LYS A 1048 3.33 25.80 -35.99
N ASN A 1049 3.59 25.85 -34.70
CA ASN A 1049 2.55 25.59 -33.68
C ASN A 1049 2.09 26.83 -32.89
N GLU A 1050 2.72 28.00 -33.03
CA GLU A 1050 2.36 29.18 -32.21
C GLU A 1050 1.65 30.32 -32.99
N THR A 1051 1.44 30.18 -34.30
CA THR A 1051 0.57 31.09 -35.07
C THR A 1051 -0.89 30.67 -35.00
N THR A 1052 -1.57 30.88 -33.87
CA THR A 1052 -3.03 31.15 -33.85
C THR A 1052 -3.52 31.50 -32.44
N TYR A 1053 -3.73 32.79 -32.17
CA TYR A 1053 -4.94 33.29 -31.50
C TYR A 1053 -5.23 34.72 -32.01
N PRO A 1054 -6.46 35.05 -32.43
CA PRO A 1054 -6.80 36.41 -32.85
C PRO A 1054 -6.83 37.33 -31.62
N SER A 1055 -6.28 38.54 -31.80
CA SER A 1055 -6.44 39.65 -30.88
C SER A 1055 -7.91 40.05 -30.77
N GLU A 1056 -8.58 39.74 -29.66
CA GLU A 1056 -9.76 40.49 -29.24
C GLU A 1056 -9.39 41.36 -28.03
N SER A 1057 -9.26 42.65 -28.31
CA SER A 1057 -9.31 43.74 -27.36
C SER A 1057 -10.62 43.69 -26.57
N ARG A 1058 -10.53 43.53 -25.24
CA ARG A 1058 -11.57 43.99 -24.31
C ARG A 1058 -10.91 44.73 -23.15
N GLN A 1059 -10.95 46.05 -23.24
CA GLN A 1059 -11.08 46.94 -22.09
C GLN A 1059 -12.48 47.58 -22.20
N PRO A 1060 -13.02 48.06 -21.07
CA PRO A 1060 -13.74 47.33 -20.02
C PRO A 1060 -15.11 46.81 -20.47
#